data_AF-A0A7X4HJ09-F1
#
_entry.id   AF-A0A7X4HJ09-F1
#
_cell.length_a   1.000
_cell.length_b   1.000
_cell.length_c   1.000
_cell.angle_alpha   90.00
_cell.angle_beta   90.00
_cell.angle_gamma   90.00
#
_symmetry.space_group_name_H-M   'P 1'
#
loop_
_entity.id
_entity.type
_entity.pdbx_description
1 polymer ?
#
loop_
_entity_poly.entity_id
_entity_poly.type
_entity_poly.pdbx_seq_one_letter_code
_entity_poly.pdbx_strand_id
1 'polypeptide(L)'
;MAILLFALAACGGWASAAPPAVHTVSYHVEGAAASSVQLGDGALLKAPERPRKGSAYFAGWFVTGEGEGHMWDFAHQAVRSDVVLKAKFLDLSASNVVVDAYLDEARRTPFTFRTLQELQAANIPDGATVNFAPGVYWTDDYKDPAVANTPAHPGLIGISFPQSGLTFKGLTSNADDVRIAGNRGQTMGAEGNWNVIGIGTHFSAYNLTVANYATVDLVFPRDPSQNVARRTDARVQAQTITAAAGVPSLDRMYFENVRFISFLNLTAIGPRRAYFKNSHFQLTDDAIAGGGINVYDHCTFDFYGSHPSYGGSSVLAAFLHSTFNFHNDSPVFWWSKSGGGWVMIDNQFNGPKEEIRWENIQRPDVKHYVHNNRYADGTPVVFDPRFPDVAQTLTNESLKIFKIGEEYNVYNLLKGADGWNPSKQAARNDTAYKFTLAASTAANETVITPGFVPAAAYGDASVRYQYDASLFSPAASNNGKLHLNAKPNVSGKIIDSAVKASLPNGLVAQATLRIYPEAVAAPLVVGTPSIAIGNNTAALQIVYDHPEFADGSSVTWFRGRAPGDKAVQVAVSTLGKPYKHYQLSAGDIGHYLTAVIIPKYEFSPAAASPVQVASAAAVAAGDVAQPSVISTNFANISWTGHALNQPDAWYADAIKPSDIEQAWAPSGAAPWLYAVGDRDGAVGVAGLRTATQGARLLYQPQGAYADMSLTVDLTPEKAAGQGFGSATGQYFEVYIKWDPATQTGYALRFQRLSADPLNGGKPIPSSGNSVRVSMMEYVNGARRIFPGAYVESSVFMPGARAVFKLAGDALSADVVTASPQTSAQAGFSLPKEIHFQAHVASAASTLGGFGFQFTGTPSAGNRIQLEKLEVVLKPRQAARP
;
A
#
# COMPACT_ATOMS: atom_id res chain seq x y z
N MET A 1 -21.31 85.97 3.77
CA MET A 1 -22.50 86.57 4.37
C MET A 1 -23.71 86.01 3.62
N ALA A 2 -24.74 85.61 4.37
CA ALA A 2 -26.08 85.19 3.94
C ALA A 2 -26.28 83.80 3.30
N ILE A 3 -26.80 82.92 4.14
CA ILE A 3 -27.66 81.77 3.85
C ILE A 3 -29.01 82.28 3.31
N LEU A 4 -29.60 81.61 2.30
CA LEU A 4 -31.06 81.40 2.23
C LEU A 4 -31.42 80.17 1.36
N LEU A 5 -32.25 79.31 1.94
CA LEU A 5 -32.95 78.15 1.35
C LEU A 5 -34.01 78.58 0.32
N PHE A 6 -34.27 77.76 -0.72
CA PHE A 6 -35.46 76.87 -0.81
C PHE A 6 -35.50 76.03 -2.11
N ALA A 7 -35.66 74.71 -1.88
CA ALA A 7 -36.33 73.62 -2.62
C ALA A 7 -36.49 73.59 -4.16
N LEU A 8 -36.12 72.42 -4.73
CA LEU A 8 -36.99 71.67 -5.65
C LEU A 8 -36.85 70.16 -5.44
N ALA A 9 -37.98 69.46 -5.54
CA ALA A 9 -38.23 68.09 -5.13
C ALA A 9 -37.70 67.03 -6.11
N ALA A 10 -37.26 65.89 -5.58
CA ALA A 10 -37.12 64.63 -6.30
C ALA A 10 -37.73 63.49 -5.46
N CYS A 11 -38.71 62.81 -6.03
CA CYS A 11 -39.39 61.66 -5.45
C CYS A 11 -38.42 60.48 -5.26
N GLY A 12 -38.22 60.04 -4.01
CA GLY A 12 -37.60 58.77 -3.66
C GLY A 12 -38.62 57.90 -2.93
N GLY A 13 -39.03 56.79 -3.54
CA GLY A 13 -39.98 55.84 -2.96
C GLY A 13 -39.43 55.19 -1.70
N TRP A 14 -40.24 55.16 -0.64
CA TRP A 14 -39.97 54.42 0.58
C TRP A 14 -40.31 52.95 0.34
N ALA A 15 -39.31 52.11 0.12
CA ALA A 15 -39.48 50.67 0.28
C ALA A 15 -39.47 50.38 1.79
N SER A 16 -40.62 50.00 2.35
CA SER A 16 -40.68 49.47 3.72
C SER A 16 -39.81 48.22 3.80
N ALA A 17 -38.80 48.22 4.68
CA ALA A 17 -38.07 47.01 5.03
C ALA A 17 -39.10 45.95 5.48
N ALA A 18 -39.09 44.79 4.83
CA ALA A 18 -39.94 43.68 5.25
C ALA A 18 -39.65 43.36 6.73
N PRO A 19 -40.67 43.04 7.55
CA PRO A 19 -40.43 42.64 8.93
C PRO A 19 -39.45 41.47 8.97
N PRO A 20 -38.54 41.41 9.96
CA PRO A 20 -37.60 40.30 10.07
C PRO A 20 -38.38 38.99 10.11
N ALA A 21 -37.96 38.02 9.29
CA ALA A 21 -38.59 36.71 9.26
C ALA A 21 -38.59 36.12 10.68
N VAL A 22 -39.76 35.67 11.14
CA VAL A 22 -39.97 35.04 12.44
C VAL A 22 -40.44 33.63 12.20
N HIS A 23 -39.85 32.70 12.93
CA HIS A 23 -40.10 31.27 12.81
C HIS A 23 -40.69 30.72 14.11
N THR A 24 -41.63 29.79 13.98
CA THR A 24 -42.29 29.09 15.08
C THR A 24 -41.54 27.79 15.38
N VAL A 25 -41.09 27.65 16.63
CA VAL A 25 -40.53 26.41 17.15
C VAL A 25 -41.55 25.75 18.08
N SER A 26 -42.03 24.56 17.74
CA SER A 26 -43.02 23.82 18.53
C SER A 26 -42.38 22.62 19.25
N TYR A 27 -42.63 22.47 20.54
CA TYR A 27 -42.16 21.38 21.38
C TYR A 27 -43.28 20.38 21.64
N HIS A 28 -43.04 19.12 21.31
CA HIS A 28 -44.00 18.02 21.47
C HIS A 28 -43.46 16.98 22.45
N VAL A 29 -44.20 16.77 23.54
CA VAL A 29 -43.98 15.69 24.49
C VAL A 29 -45.20 14.78 24.44
N GLU A 30 -44.98 13.48 24.28
CA GLU A 30 -46.07 12.51 24.22
C GLU A 30 -46.94 12.58 25.48
N GLY A 31 -48.26 12.76 25.31
CA GLY A 31 -49.21 12.88 26.42
C GLY A 31 -49.26 14.26 27.09
N ALA A 32 -48.54 15.26 26.60
CA ALA A 32 -48.62 16.64 27.07
C ALA A 32 -49.11 17.59 25.96
N ALA A 33 -49.65 18.75 26.35
CA ALA A 33 -49.97 19.81 25.40
C ALA A 33 -48.70 20.34 24.73
N ALA A 34 -48.73 20.50 23.41
CA ALA A 34 -47.62 21.12 22.68
C ALA A 34 -47.45 22.57 23.11
N SER A 35 -46.21 23.03 23.24
CA SER A 35 -45.86 24.43 23.48
C SER A 35 -45.08 24.97 22.30
N SER A 36 -45.07 26.29 22.10
CA SER A 36 -44.30 26.90 21.02
C SER A 36 -43.68 28.23 21.42
N VAL A 37 -42.64 28.62 20.70
CA VAL A 37 -41.97 29.92 20.83
C VAL A 37 -41.72 30.49 19.43
N GLN A 38 -41.81 31.81 19.31
CA GLN A 38 -41.46 32.52 18.08
C GLN A 38 -40.11 33.23 18.24
N LEU A 39 -39.25 33.08 17.24
CA LEU A 39 -37.88 33.58 17.23
C LEU A 39 -37.56 34.21 15.88
N GLY A 40 -36.73 35.27 15.87
CA GLY A 40 -36.25 35.85 14.62
C GLY A 40 -35.30 34.90 13.88
N ASP A 41 -35.23 35.04 12.56
CA ASP A 41 -34.31 34.27 11.72
C ASP A 41 -32.85 34.38 12.21
N GLY A 42 -32.18 33.24 12.31
CA GLY A 42 -30.80 33.14 12.78
C GLY A 42 -30.64 33.15 14.30
N ALA A 43 -31.71 33.26 15.09
CA ALA A 43 -31.63 33.21 16.54
C ALA A 43 -31.32 31.79 17.07
N LEU A 44 -30.57 31.70 18.17
CA LEU A 44 -30.37 30.45 18.89
C LEU A 44 -31.57 30.15 19.81
N LEU A 45 -31.94 28.88 19.88
CA LEU A 45 -33.02 28.41 20.73
C LEU A 45 -32.51 28.18 22.15
N LYS A 46 -33.18 28.75 23.16
CA LYS A 46 -32.92 28.39 24.55
C LYS A 46 -33.51 26.99 24.83
N ALA A 47 -32.70 26.09 25.37
CA ALA A 47 -33.17 24.75 25.75
C ALA A 47 -34.32 24.84 26.77
N PRO A 48 -35.46 24.17 26.52
CA PRO A 48 -36.54 24.08 27.49
C PRO A 48 -36.14 23.15 28.65
N GLU A 49 -36.92 23.16 29.73
CA GLU A 49 -36.75 22.18 30.80
C GLU A 49 -36.89 20.76 30.25
N ARG A 50 -36.05 19.84 30.74
CA ARG A 50 -36.07 18.44 30.31
C ARG A 50 -37.38 17.79 30.76
N PRO A 51 -38.22 17.31 29.83
CA PRO A 51 -39.46 16.64 30.20
C PRO A 51 -39.16 15.29 30.85
N ARG A 52 -40.08 14.81 31.70
CA ARG A 52 -39.98 13.52 32.39
C ARG A 52 -41.09 12.58 31.91
N LYS A 53 -40.78 11.29 31.75
CA LYS A 53 -41.74 10.22 31.42
C LYS A 53 -41.41 8.98 32.25
N GLY A 54 -42.00 8.87 33.45
CA GLY A 54 -41.70 7.78 34.37
C GLY A 54 -40.21 7.67 34.69
N SER A 55 -39.65 6.45 34.59
CA SER A 55 -38.22 6.15 34.73
C SER A 55 -37.46 6.15 33.40
N ALA A 56 -38.09 6.54 32.29
CA ALA A 56 -37.46 6.50 30.97
C ALA A 56 -36.38 7.58 30.86
N TYR A 57 -35.30 7.25 30.15
CA TYR A 57 -34.20 8.16 29.90
C TYR A 57 -34.60 9.17 28.82
N PHE A 58 -34.58 10.46 29.14
CA PHE A 58 -34.80 11.52 28.15
C PHE A 58 -33.59 11.63 27.22
N ALA A 59 -33.75 11.19 25.97
CA ALA A 59 -32.68 11.15 24.99
C ALA A 59 -32.37 12.53 24.39
N GLY A 60 -33.38 13.40 24.29
CA GLY A 60 -33.24 14.75 23.74
C GLY A 60 -34.44 15.21 22.92
N TRP A 61 -34.26 16.37 22.29
CA TRP A 61 -35.24 17.00 21.39
C TRP A 61 -34.86 16.76 19.93
N PHE A 62 -35.76 16.14 19.18
CA PHE A 62 -35.50 15.71 17.82
C PHE A 62 -36.37 16.47 16.83
N VAL A 63 -35.77 16.88 15.72
CA VAL A 63 -36.51 17.46 14.60
C VAL A 63 -37.50 16.43 14.06
N THR A 64 -38.67 16.90 13.63
CA THR A 64 -39.71 16.09 12.96
C THR A 64 -39.99 16.65 11.57
N GLY A 65 -40.33 15.79 10.62
CA GLY A 65 -40.44 16.16 9.20
C GLY A 65 -39.09 16.07 8.48
N GLU A 66 -38.74 17.10 7.71
CA GLU A 66 -37.44 17.16 7.04
C GLU A 66 -36.31 17.25 8.08
N GLY A 67 -35.38 16.28 8.08
CA GLY A 67 -34.36 16.13 9.13
C GLY A 67 -34.79 15.28 10.32
N GLU A 68 -35.87 14.50 10.21
CA GLU A 68 -36.29 13.56 11.26
C GLU A 68 -35.15 12.64 11.72
N GLY A 69 -34.98 12.53 13.04
CA GLY A 69 -33.87 11.79 13.64
C GLY A 69 -32.65 12.65 13.99
N HIS A 70 -32.56 13.88 13.50
CA HIS A 70 -31.55 14.85 13.94
C HIS A 70 -31.91 15.38 15.33
N MET A 71 -30.95 15.33 16.26
CA MET A 71 -31.12 15.93 17.57
C MET A 71 -30.70 17.40 17.54
N TRP A 72 -31.59 18.29 17.97
CA TRP A 72 -31.35 19.73 17.95
C TRP A 72 -30.14 20.12 18.82
N ASP A 73 -29.25 20.95 18.27
CA ASP A 73 -28.15 21.55 19.03
C ASP A 73 -28.55 22.94 19.53
N PHE A 74 -29.00 23.03 20.78
CA PHE A 74 -29.39 24.31 21.38
C PHE A 74 -28.23 25.30 21.54
N ALA A 75 -26.98 24.84 21.53
CA ALA A 75 -25.82 25.70 21.73
C ALA A 75 -25.33 26.34 20.42
N HIS A 76 -25.47 25.65 19.28
CA HIS A 76 -24.86 26.09 18.01
C HIS A 76 -25.84 26.17 16.82
N GLN A 77 -27.02 25.54 16.90
CA GLN A 77 -27.98 25.54 15.80
C GLN A 77 -28.93 26.73 15.88
N ALA A 78 -28.90 27.54 14.82
CA ALA A 78 -29.80 28.68 14.64
C ALA A 78 -31.13 28.26 13.99
N VAL A 79 -32.21 28.92 14.40
CA VAL A 79 -33.54 28.75 13.79
C VAL A 79 -33.58 29.49 12.45
N ARG A 80 -33.83 28.75 11.37
CA ARG A 80 -33.89 29.29 9.99
C ARG A 80 -35.22 29.05 9.28
N SER A 81 -36.09 28.28 9.92
CA SER A 81 -37.43 27.92 9.45
C SER A 81 -38.27 27.51 10.66
N ASP A 82 -39.59 27.43 10.47
CA ASP A 82 -40.46 26.74 11.42
C ASP A 82 -39.93 25.31 11.65
N VAL A 83 -39.89 24.89 12.92
CA VAL A 83 -39.38 23.56 13.29
C VAL A 83 -40.18 22.97 14.43
N VAL A 84 -40.47 21.67 14.33
CA VAL A 84 -41.18 20.93 15.36
C VAL A 84 -40.20 19.96 16.02
N LEU A 85 -39.96 20.15 17.32
CA LEU A 85 -39.07 19.38 18.16
C LEU A 85 -39.86 18.40 19.03
N LYS A 86 -39.64 17.10 18.85
CA LYS A 86 -40.26 16.04 19.64
C LYS A 86 -39.29 15.47 20.68
N ALA A 87 -39.75 15.38 21.92
CA ALA A 87 -39.04 14.71 23.00
C ALA A 87 -39.00 13.20 22.75
N LYS A 88 -37.81 12.59 22.80
CA LYS A 88 -37.64 11.13 22.75
C LYS A 88 -37.19 10.58 24.10
N PHE A 89 -37.73 9.42 24.44
CA PHE A 89 -37.44 8.69 25.67
C PHE A 89 -37.01 7.26 25.34
N LEU A 90 -36.13 6.69 26.16
CA LEU A 90 -35.66 5.31 26.06
C LEU A 90 -35.94 4.55 27.34
N ASP A 91 -36.48 3.34 27.21
CA ASP A 91 -36.60 2.40 28.31
C ASP A 91 -35.30 1.62 28.45
N LEU A 92 -34.59 1.84 29.56
CA LEU A 92 -33.28 1.24 29.79
C LEU A 92 -33.37 -0.11 30.47
N SER A 93 -32.47 -1.02 30.10
CA SER A 93 -32.33 -2.34 30.70
C SER A 93 -30.90 -2.84 30.51
N ALA A 94 -30.58 -4.03 31.04
CA ALA A 94 -29.28 -4.67 30.82
C ALA A 94 -28.95 -4.87 29.32
N SER A 95 -29.95 -4.98 28.46
CA SER A 95 -29.79 -5.14 27.00
C SER A 95 -30.05 -3.85 26.20
N ASN A 96 -30.38 -2.74 26.86
CA ASN A 96 -30.57 -1.43 26.22
C ASN A 96 -30.05 -0.32 27.13
N VAL A 97 -28.81 0.10 26.90
CA VAL A 97 -28.07 1.02 27.78
C VAL A 97 -27.76 2.33 27.05
N VAL A 98 -27.32 3.34 27.82
CA VAL A 98 -26.90 4.64 27.28
C VAL A 98 -25.47 4.97 27.72
N VAL A 99 -24.68 5.51 26.80
CA VAL A 99 -23.44 6.24 27.10
C VAL A 99 -23.67 7.71 26.76
N ASP A 100 -23.43 8.60 27.73
CA ASP A 100 -23.54 10.05 27.57
C ASP A 100 -22.32 10.74 28.20
N ALA A 101 -21.48 11.35 27.36
CA ALA A 101 -20.26 12.04 27.80
C ALA A 101 -20.55 13.20 28.78
N TYR A 102 -21.77 13.75 28.73
CA TYR A 102 -22.26 14.84 29.58
C TYR A 102 -23.28 14.36 30.60
N LEU A 103 -23.26 13.07 30.96
CA LEU A 103 -24.15 12.49 31.96
C LEU A 103 -24.00 13.19 33.32
N ASP A 104 -25.09 13.80 33.77
CA ASP A 104 -25.20 14.39 35.12
C ASP A 104 -25.73 13.36 36.12
N GLU A 105 -25.48 13.61 37.41
CA GLU A 105 -25.82 12.69 38.50
C GLU A 105 -27.33 12.46 38.64
N ALA A 106 -28.16 13.44 38.26
CA ALA A 106 -29.62 13.30 38.31
C ALA A 106 -30.17 12.30 37.27
N ARG A 107 -29.39 11.99 36.22
CA ARG A 107 -29.71 11.00 35.18
C ARG A 107 -28.99 9.67 35.36
N ARG A 108 -28.18 9.49 36.42
CA ARG A 108 -27.48 8.23 36.66
C ARG A 108 -28.45 7.12 37.04
N THR A 109 -28.27 5.97 36.39
CA THR A 109 -28.93 4.69 36.63
C THR A 109 -27.89 3.57 36.44
N PRO A 110 -28.21 2.31 36.81
CA PRO A 110 -27.34 1.17 36.51
C PRO A 110 -27.09 0.91 35.01
N PHE A 111 -27.84 1.56 34.12
CA PHE A 111 -27.81 1.35 32.67
C PHE A 111 -27.35 2.60 31.88
N THR A 112 -26.80 3.59 32.60
CA THR A 112 -26.24 4.81 32.02
C THR A 112 -24.78 4.92 32.39
N PHE A 113 -23.93 5.20 31.41
CA PHE A 113 -22.48 5.28 31.58
C PHE A 113 -21.97 6.61 31.06
N ARG A 114 -20.96 7.19 31.71
CA ARG A 114 -20.31 8.42 31.25
C ARG A 114 -19.21 8.12 30.23
N THR A 115 -18.55 6.97 30.36
CA THR A 115 -17.41 6.58 29.53
C THR A 115 -17.55 5.15 28.99
N LEU A 116 -16.73 4.83 27.99
CA LEU A 116 -16.64 3.47 27.46
C LEU A 116 -16.05 2.49 28.46
N GLN A 117 -15.18 2.97 29.37
CA GLN A 117 -14.58 2.14 30.43
C GLN A 117 -15.62 1.78 31.49
N GLU A 118 -16.51 2.71 31.87
CA GLU A 118 -17.66 2.40 32.73
C GLU A 118 -18.56 1.34 32.07
N LEU A 119 -18.85 1.48 30.76
CA LEU A 119 -19.62 0.51 29.99
C LEU A 119 -18.94 -0.86 29.92
N GLN A 120 -17.63 -0.91 29.66
CA GLN A 120 -16.87 -2.16 29.59
C GLN A 120 -16.86 -2.88 30.94
N ALA A 121 -16.65 -2.14 32.03
CA ALA A 121 -16.68 -2.68 33.39
C ALA A 121 -18.07 -3.22 33.79
N ALA A 122 -19.14 -2.66 33.22
CA ALA A 122 -20.51 -3.14 33.45
C ALA A 122 -20.80 -4.50 32.79
N ASN A 123 -19.93 -4.97 31.89
CA ASN A 123 -20.01 -6.29 31.26
C ASN A 123 -21.40 -6.59 30.67
N ILE A 124 -21.86 -5.73 29.76
CA ILE A 124 -23.15 -5.87 29.07
C ILE A 124 -23.27 -7.23 28.36
N PRO A 125 -24.48 -7.81 28.24
CA PRO A 125 -24.69 -9.11 27.62
C PRO A 125 -24.58 -9.06 26.09
N ASP A 126 -24.42 -10.24 25.47
CA ASP A 126 -24.58 -10.44 24.04
C ASP A 126 -25.93 -9.87 23.54
N GLY A 127 -25.93 -9.35 22.30
CA GLY A 127 -27.12 -8.78 21.67
C GLY A 127 -27.57 -7.42 22.24
N ALA A 128 -26.86 -6.85 23.23
CA ALA A 128 -27.24 -5.57 23.82
C ALA A 128 -27.13 -4.40 22.83
N THR A 129 -28.04 -3.44 22.96
CA THR A 129 -27.98 -2.14 22.29
C THR A 129 -27.37 -1.09 23.21
N VAL A 130 -26.34 -0.41 22.72
CA VAL A 130 -25.64 0.69 23.38
C VAL A 130 -25.97 1.97 22.61
N ASN A 131 -26.72 2.86 23.26
CA ASN A 131 -27.12 4.14 22.69
C ASN A 131 -26.12 5.23 23.10
N PHE A 132 -25.63 6.01 22.14
CA PHE A 132 -24.67 7.09 22.39
C PHE A 132 -25.33 8.44 22.19
N ALA A 133 -25.34 9.28 23.23
CA ALA A 133 -25.64 10.70 23.06
C ALA A 133 -24.52 11.40 22.26
N PRO A 134 -24.72 12.59 21.67
CA PRO A 134 -23.62 13.35 21.11
C PRO A 134 -22.49 13.59 22.11
N GLY A 135 -21.26 13.41 21.64
CA GLY A 135 -20.08 13.54 22.47
C GLY A 135 -18.87 12.82 21.87
N VAL A 136 -17.72 13.05 22.49
CA VAL A 136 -16.46 12.37 22.18
C VAL A 136 -16.18 11.33 23.27
N TYR A 137 -16.11 10.07 22.88
CA TYR A 137 -15.94 8.90 23.72
C TYR A 137 -14.56 8.30 23.48
N TRP A 138 -13.61 8.64 24.35
CA TRP A 138 -12.23 8.18 24.25
C TRP A 138 -12.08 6.71 24.66
N THR A 139 -11.45 5.91 23.82
CA THR A 139 -11.21 4.49 24.08
C THR A 139 -10.02 4.23 24.99
N ASP A 140 -9.10 5.20 25.09
CA ASP A 140 -7.94 5.20 25.97
C ASP A 140 -7.69 6.63 26.49
N ASP A 141 -6.83 6.80 27.50
CA ASP A 141 -6.39 8.13 27.95
C ASP A 141 -5.53 8.80 26.87
N TYR A 142 -6.15 9.65 26.05
CA TYR A 142 -5.48 10.37 24.98
C TYR A 142 -4.45 11.40 25.48
N LYS A 143 -4.47 11.76 26.77
CA LYS A 143 -3.54 12.71 27.39
C LYS A 143 -2.31 12.02 27.96
N ASP A 144 -2.35 10.70 28.13
CA ASP A 144 -1.21 9.93 28.59
C ASP A 144 -0.06 10.02 27.55
N PRO A 145 1.13 10.51 27.96
CA PRO A 145 2.29 10.58 27.08
C PRO A 145 3.03 9.24 26.95
N ALA A 146 2.75 8.24 27.80
CA ALA A 146 3.44 6.95 27.76
C ALA A 146 3.16 6.21 26.46
N VAL A 147 4.07 5.33 26.03
CA VAL A 147 3.93 4.56 24.79
C VAL A 147 3.23 3.22 25.10
N ALA A 148 2.21 2.89 24.32
CA ALA A 148 1.49 1.62 24.40
C ALA A 148 2.26 0.46 23.73
N ASN A 149 1.80 -0.77 24.00
CA ASN A 149 2.44 -2.04 23.64
C ASN A 149 3.85 -2.23 24.25
N THR A 150 4.02 -1.77 25.48
CA THR A 150 5.22 -2.00 26.30
C THR A 150 4.86 -2.93 27.47
N PRO A 151 5.84 -3.53 28.18
CA PRO A 151 5.54 -4.29 29.40
C PRO A 151 4.74 -3.51 30.44
N ALA A 152 4.88 -2.18 30.49
CA ALA A 152 4.16 -1.29 31.41
C ALA A 152 2.76 -0.88 30.91
N HIS A 153 2.53 -0.87 29.59
CA HIS A 153 1.24 -0.56 28.97
C HIS A 153 0.98 -1.55 27.81
N PRO A 154 0.53 -2.79 28.10
CA PRO A 154 0.45 -3.85 27.11
C PRO A 154 -0.75 -3.68 26.15
N GLY A 155 -0.60 -4.15 24.91
CA GLY A 155 -1.67 -4.23 23.94
C GLY A 155 -1.72 -3.07 22.93
N LEU A 156 -2.55 -3.28 21.90
CA LEU A 156 -2.68 -2.39 20.73
C LEU A 156 -4.14 -2.05 20.41
N ILE A 157 -5.05 -2.23 21.37
CA ILE A 157 -6.47 -1.94 21.23
C ILE A 157 -6.86 -1.03 22.40
N GLY A 158 -7.42 0.15 22.12
CA GLY A 158 -7.81 1.10 23.17
C GLY A 158 -8.87 0.52 24.10
N ILE A 159 -9.96 -0.01 23.52
CA ILE A 159 -10.97 -0.73 24.30
C ILE A 159 -11.57 -1.89 23.52
N SER A 160 -11.99 -2.95 24.20
CA SER A 160 -12.54 -4.16 23.57
C SER A 160 -13.92 -4.53 24.12
N PHE A 161 -14.83 -4.88 23.20
CA PHE A 161 -16.16 -5.43 23.47
C PHE A 161 -16.32 -6.75 22.69
N PRO A 162 -15.91 -7.91 23.27
CA PRO A 162 -15.92 -9.19 22.59
C PRO A 162 -17.31 -9.81 22.41
N GLN A 163 -18.34 -9.26 23.06
CA GLN A 163 -19.71 -9.77 23.03
C GLN A 163 -20.26 -9.88 21.60
N SER A 164 -21.00 -10.96 21.36
CA SER A 164 -21.62 -11.25 20.07
C SER A 164 -22.91 -10.44 19.90
N GLY A 165 -23.15 -9.92 18.70
CA GLY A 165 -24.43 -9.27 18.35
C GLY A 165 -24.66 -7.89 18.95
N LEU A 166 -23.64 -7.23 19.51
CA LEU A 166 -23.79 -5.88 20.03
C LEU A 166 -24.22 -4.89 18.93
N THR A 167 -25.08 -3.96 19.31
CA THR A 167 -25.51 -2.84 18.45
C THR A 167 -25.09 -1.51 19.07
N PHE A 168 -24.23 -0.76 18.39
CA PHE A 168 -23.85 0.60 18.79
C PHE A 168 -24.65 1.62 17.99
N LYS A 169 -25.35 2.53 18.66
CA LYS A 169 -26.27 3.44 17.99
C LYS A 169 -26.12 4.87 18.48
N GLY A 170 -25.65 5.77 17.63
CA GLY A 170 -25.77 7.20 17.87
C GLY A 170 -27.24 7.62 17.92
N LEU A 171 -27.60 8.42 18.91
CA LEU A 171 -28.98 8.85 19.13
C LEU A 171 -29.46 9.84 18.08
N THR A 172 -28.55 10.64 17.51
CA THR A 172 -28.80 11.60 16.43
C THR A 172 -28.43 11.01 15.07
N SER A 173 -29.10 11.44 13.99
CA SER A 173 -28.78 11.02 12.62
C SER A 173 -27.48 11.64 12.07
N ASN A 174 -26.98 12.73 12.65
CA ASN A 174 -25.67 13.26 12.28
C ASN A 174 -24.55 12.41 12.91
N ALA A 175 -23.97 11.50 12.13
CA ALA A 175 -22.94 10.57 12.61
C ALA A 175 -21.68 11.24 13.15
N ASP A 176 -21.41 12.49 12.75
CA ASP A 176 -20.23 13.24 13.21
C ASP A 176 -20.38 13.80 14.63
N ASP A 177 -21.62 13.84 15.15
CA ASP A 177 -21.93 14.32 16.49
C ASP A 177 -21.63 13.26 17.58
N VAL A 178 -21.38 12.00 17.20
CA VAL A 178 -21.10 10.88 18.11
C VAL A 178 -19.76 10.25 17.71
N ARG A 179 -18.72 10.42 18.52
CA ARG A 179 -17.35 10.03 18.14
C ARG A 179 -16.75 9.03 19.12
N ILE A 180 -16.53 7.81 18.69
CA ILE A 180 -15.67 6.84 19.37
C ILE A 180 -14.24 7.12 18.90
N ALA A 181 -13.39 7.57 19.82
CA ALA A 181 -12.14 8.25 19.49
C ALA A 181 -10.92 7.56 20.11
N GLY A 182 -9.84 7.44 19.32
CA GLY A 182 -8.49 7.19 19.83
C GLY A 182 -7.50 8.19 19.28
N ASN A 183 -6.29 8.21 19.83
CA ASN A 183 -5.24 9.17 19.46
C ASN A 183 -3.86 8.54 19.59
N ARG A 184 -3.67 7.34 19.03
CA ARG A 184 -2.39 6.63 18.99
C ARG A 184 -2.22 5.94 17.65
N GLY A 185 -0.97 5.76 17.23
CA GLY A 185 -0.59 5.05 16.01
C GLY A 185 0.82 4.49 16.11
N GLN A 186 1.23 3.68 15.13
CA GLN A 186 2.59 3.13 15.06
C GLN A 186 3.62 4.26 15.16
N THR A 187 4.56 4.15 16.11
CA THR A 187 5.57 5.18 16.45
C THR A 187 5.02 6.51 16.97
N MET A 188 3.70 6.62 17.16
CA MET A 188 2.99 7.82 17.60
C MET A 188 2.10 7.45 18.80
N GLY A 189 2.73 7.24 19.95
CA GLY A 189 2.04 6.80 21.17
C GLY A 189 1.81 5.28 21.28
N ALA A 190 2.27 4.47 20.31
CA ALA A 190 2.25 3.00 20.39
C ALA A 190 3.42 2.34 19.63
N GLU A 191 3.93 1.22 20.18
CA GLU A 191 4.85 0.29 19.50
C GLU A 191 4.08 -0.78 18.72
N GLY A 192 3.38 -0.38 17.67
CA GLY A 192 2.55 -1.30 16.88
C GLY A 192 1.37 -0.58 16.21
N ASN A 193 0.64 -1.31 15.37
CA ASN A 193 -0.56 -0.78 14.73
C ASN A 193 -1.68 -0.67 15.78
N TRP A 194 -1.94 0.56 16.22
CA TRP A 194 -2.97 0.83 17.23
C TRP A 194 -4.39 0.78 16.63
N ASN A 195 -5.34 0.20 17.36
CA ASN A 195 -6.75 0.13 17.01
C ASN A 195 -7.61 0.86 18.05
N VAL A 196 -8.52 1.72 17.60
CA VAL A 196 -9.42 2.47 18.50
C VAL A 196 -10.32 1.52 19.29
N ILE A 197 -10.96 0.56 18.63
CA ILE A 197 -11.90 -0.38 19.26
C ILE A 197 -11.77 -1.82 18.72
N GLY A 198 -11.82 -2.79 19.62
CA GLY A 198 -11.98 -4.22 19.32
C GLY A 198 -13.43 -4.66 19.49
N ILE A 199 -13.97 -5.40 18.52
CA ILE A 199 -15.39 -5.81 18.48
C ILE A 199 -15.58 -7.32 18.35
N GLY A 200 -16.74 -7.80 18.82
CA GLY A 200 -17.25 -9.16 18.63
C GLY A 200 -17.88 -9.40 17.25
N THR A 201 -18.29 -10.64 17.01
CA THR A 201 -18.99 -11.04 15.78
C THR A 201 -20.46 -10.59 15.78
N HIS A 202 -21.10 -10.53 14.61
CA HIS A 202 -22.47 -10.03 14.42
C HIS A 202 -22.71 -8.58 14.87
N PHE A 203 -21.63 -7.80 14.99
CA PHE A 203 -21.69 -6.43 15.49
C PHE A 203 -22.33 -5.50 14.47
N SER A 204 -23.16 -4.58 14.97
CA SER A 204 -23.82 -3.55 14.18
C SER A 204 -23.54 -2.15 14.72
N ALA A 205 -23.37 -1.16 13.85
CA ALA A 205 -23.26 0.24 14.24
C ALA A 205 -24.06 1.20 13.36
N TYR A 206 -24.63 2.23 13.98
CA TYR A 206 -25.52 3.21 13.35
C TYR A 206 -25.20 4.63 13.79
N ASN A 207 -25.21 5.57 12.85
CA ASN A 207 -25.18 7.02 13.09
C ASN A 207 -24.04 7.49 14.03
N LEU A 208 -22.82 7.00 13.80
CA LEU A 208 -21.67 7.37 14.64
C LEU A 208 -20.38 7.40 13.84
N THR A 209 -19.36 7.97 14.45
CA THR A 209 -18.00 8.04 13.91
C THR A 209 -17.06 7.20 14.76
N VAL A 210 -16.27 6.34 14.13
CA VAL A 210 -15.11 5.69 14.76
C VAL A 210 -13.86 6.30 14.12
N ALA A 211 -13.05 7.00 14.92
CA ALA A 211 -11.97 7.83 14.41
C ALA A 211 -10.68 7.69 15.22
N ASN A 212 -9.56 7.71 14.51
CA ASN A 212 -8.24 7.79 15.12
C ASN A 212 -7.59 9.14 14.76
N TYR A 213 -7.47 10.01 15.76
CA TYR A 213 -6.98 11.38 15.63
C TYR A 213 -5.47 11.51 15.80
N ALA A 214 -4.71 10.40 15.75
CA ALA A 214 -3.24 10.46 15.75
C ALA A 214 -2.71 11.23 14.52
N THR A 215 -3.41 11.16 13.40
CA THR A 215 -3.00 11.73 12.11
C THR A 215 -4.01 12.70 11.50
N VAL A 216 -5.14 12.92 12.18
CA VAL A 216 -6.26 13.78 11.74
C VAL A 216 -6.66 14.66 12.91
N ASP A 217 -6.98 15.93 12.66
CA ASP A 217 -7.46 16.81 13.72
C ASP A 217 -8.86 16.39 14.18
N LEU A 218 -9.08 16.35 15.50
CA LEU A 218 -10.40 16.27 16.07
C LEU A 218 -10.98 17.68 16.14
N VAL A 219 -11.94 17.98 15.26
CA VAL A 219 -12.72 19.23 15.29
C VAL A 219 -14.17 18.88 15.59
N PHE A 220 -14.66 19.13 16.80
CA PHE A 220 -15.99 18.78 17.28
C PHE A 220 -16.84 20.04 17.55
N PRO A 221 -17.69 20.46 16.60
CA PRO A 221 -18.39 21.75 16.69
C PRO A 221 -19.34 21.87 17.89
N ARG A 222 -19.95 20.77 18.34
CA ARG A 222 -20.89 20.78 19.49
C ARG A 222 -20.23 21.07 20.82
N ASP A 223 -18.94 20.83 20.93
CA ASP A 223 -18.14 21.16 22.10
C ASP A 223 -16.69 21.38 21.66
N PRO A 224 -16.34 22.62 21.26
CA PRO A 224 -14.98 22.94 20.82
C PRO A 224 -13.90 22.68 21.88
N SER A 225 -14.25 22.51 23.16
CA SER A 225 -13.28 22.13 24.20
C SER A 225 -12.74 20.70 24.03
N GLN A 226 -13.43 19.87 23.25
CA GLN A 226 -12.95 18.54 22.86
C GLN A 226 -11.98 18.56 21.68
N ASN A 227 -11.72 19.72 21.06
CA ASN A 227 -10.84 19.78 19.89
C ASN A 227 -9.41 19.37 20.27
N VAL A 228 -8.83 18.50 19.45
CA VAL A 228 -7.45 18.00 19.63
C VAL A 228 -6.74 18.05 18.29
N ALA A 229 -5.60 18.73 18.23
CA ALA A 229 -4.73 18.69 17.05
C ALA A 229 -4.14 17.28 16.88
N ARG A 230 -3.96 16.85 15.63
CA ARG A 230 -3.30 15.57 15.33
C ARG A 230 -1.90 15.50 15.96
N ARG A 231 -1.50 14.30 16.38
CA ARG A 231 -0.15 14.06 16.93
C ARG A 231 0.95 14.21 15.89
N THR A 232 0.65 13.88 14.63
CA THR A 232 1.62 13.96 13.54
C THR A 232 0.95 14.19 12.19
N ASP A 233 1.68 14.83 11.28
CA ASP A 233 1.35 14.86 9.84
C ASP A 233 1.75 13.57 9.12
N ALA A 234 2.60 12.74 9.73
CA ALA A 234 3.03 11.48 9.15
C ALA A 234 1.85 10.49 9.11
N ARG A 235 1.57 9.93 7.93
CA ARG A 235 0.52 8.92 7.73
C ARG A 235 0.98 7.55 8.25
N VAL A 236 0.91 7.38 9.57
CA VAL A 236 1.25 6.14 10.29
C VAL A 236 0.03 5.23 10.43
N GLN A 237 0.25 3.95 10.75
CA GLN A 237 -0.83 2.99 11.01
C GLN A 237 -1.57 3.38 12.29
N ALA A 238 -2.77 3.93 12.11
CA ALA A 238 -3.62 4.46 13.16
C ALA A 238 -5.05 3.98 12.89
N GLN A 239 -5.34 2.75 13.28
CA GLN A 239 -6.52 2.00 12.82
C GLN A 239 -7.74 2.34 13.67
N THR A 240 -8.95 2.18 13.12
CA THR A 240 -10.21 2.44 13.82
C THR A 240 -10.77 1.19 14.47
N ILE A 241 -10.87 0.08 13.74
CA ILE A 241 -11.62 -1.09 14.20
C ILE A 241 -10.89 -2.40 13.92
N THR A 242 -10.91 -3.31 14.89
CA THR A 242 -10.38 -4.67 14.77
C THR A 242 -11.26 -5.69 15.51
N ALA A 243 -10.94 -6.98 15.39
CA ALA A 243 -11.56 -8.01 16.22
C ALA A 243 -11.05 -7.88 17.68
N ALA A 244 -11.96 -7.96 18.65
CA ALA A 244 -11.57 -8.01 20.05
C ALA A 244 -10.69 -9.24 20.32
N ALA A 245 -9.81 -9.13 21.32
CA ALA A 245 -9.00 -10.26 21.76
C ALA A 245 -9.90 -11.47 22.12
N GLY A 246 -9.54 -12.65 21.62
CA GLY A 246 -10.33 -13.87 21.81
C GLY A 246 -11.48 -14.10 20.82
N VAL A 247 -11.72 -13.17 19.87
CA VAL A 247 -12.73 -13.34 18.81
C VAL A 247 -12.05 -13.92 17.56
N PRO A 248 -12.30 -15.20 17.20
CA PRO A 248 -11.54 -15.87 16.14
C PRO A 248 -11.96 -15.46 14.73
N SER A 249 -13.21 -15.07 14.53
CA SER A 249 -13.71 -14.61 13.24
C SER A 249 -14.88 -13.62 13.39
N LEU A 250 -14.98 -12.70 12.43
CA LEU A 250 -16.09 -11.75 12.33
C LEU A 250 -17.01 -12.16 11.18
N ASP A 251 -18.32 -12.06 11.39
CA ASP A 251 -19.33 -12.29 10.37
C ASP A 251 -20.57 -11.44 10.67
N ARG A 252 -21.42 -11.24 9.65
CA ARG A 252 -22.66 -10.46 9.73
C ARG A 252 -22.47 -9.06 10.30
N MET A 253 -21.41 -8.41 9.85
CA MET A 253 -21.08 -7.04 10.25
C MET A 253 -21.99 -6.05 9.54
N TYR A 254 -22.66 -5.15 10.27
CA TYR A 254 -23.53 -4.15 9.64
C TYR A 254 -23.25 -2.72 10.11
N PHE A 255 -22.96 -1.83 9.17
CA PHE A 255 -22.69 -0.43 9.44
C PHE A 255 -23.60 0.44 8.57
N GLU A 256 -24.43 1.28 9.20
CA GLU A 256 -25.31 2.21 8.47
C GLU A 256 -25.09 3.63 8.96
N ASN A 257 -24.76 4.55 8.05
CA ASN A 257 -24.41 5.93 8.40
C ASN A 257 -23.29 5.98 9.45
N VAL A 258 -22.21 5.24 9.19
CA VAL A 258 -21.01 5.21 10.04
C VAL A 258 -19.86 5.89 9.32
N ARG A 259 -19.10 6.70 10.05
CA ARG A 259 -17.88 7.36 9.53
C ARG A 259 -16.65 6.67 10.11
N PHE A 260 -15.72 6.27 9.25
CA PHE A 260 -14.42 5.74 9.63
C PHE A 260 -13.33 6.74 9.23
N ILE A 261 -12.68 7.35 10.22
CA ILE A 261 -11.76 8.47 10.00
C ILE A 261 -10.36 8.14 10.49
N SER A 262 -9.42 8.03 9.55
CA SER A 262 -7.97 7.97 9.78
C SER A 262 -7.27 8.04 8.41
N PHE A 263 -6.14 7.36 8.23
CA PHE A 263 -5.44 7.18 6.97
C PHE A 263 -4.98 5.73 6.76
N LEU A 264 -3.77 5.37 7.20
CA LEU A 264 -3.12 4.09 6.88
C LEU A 264 -3.71 2.97 7.72
N ASN A 265 -4.09 1.87 7.06
CA ASN A 265 -4.74 0.70 7.67
C ASN A 265 -6.03 1.02 8.44
N LEU A 266 -6.86 1.92 7.90
CA LEU A 266 -8.11 2.40 8.52
C LEU A 266 -8.89 1.29 9.24
N THR A 267 -9.30 0.24 8.52
CA THR A 267 -10.01 -0.90 9.10
C THR A 267 -9.10 -2.12 9.17
N ALA A 268 -9.00 -2.73 10.35
CA ALA A 268 -8.20 -3.91 10.64
C ALA A 268 -9.08 -5.16 10.83
N ILE A 269 -10.14 -5.26 10.03
CA ILE A 269 -11.11 -6.34 10.07
C ILE A 269 -11.10 -7.14 8.76
N GLY A 270 -11.31 -8.45 8.87
CA GLY A 270 -11.48 -9.36 7.75
C GLY A 270 -12.75 -10.20 7.92
N PRO A 271 -13.95 -9.59 7.87
CA PRO A 271 -15.19 -10.31 8.13
C PRO A 271 -15.51 -11.30 7.01
N ARG A 272 -16.18 -12.40 7.34
CA ARG A 272 -16.74 -13.32 6.35
C ARG A 272 -17.78 -12.60 5.50
N ARG A 273 -18.62 -11.77 6.11
CA ARG A 273 -19.58 -10.90 5.44
C ARG A 273 -19.75 -9.57 6.17
N ALA A 274 -19.76 -8.48 5.42
CA ALA A 274 -20.08 -7.15 5.93
C ALA A 274 -20.95 -6.35 4.97
N TYR A 275 -21.83 -5.54 5.54
CA TYR A 275 -22.63 -4.55 4.83
C TYR A 275 -22.34 -3.16 5.39
N PHE A 276 -21.95 -2.25 4.51
CA PHE A 276 -21.72 -0.84 4.80
C PHE A 276 -22.71 -0.06 3.94
N LYS A 277 -23.60 0.68 4.58
CA LYS A 277 -24.65 1.46 3.93
C LYS A 277 -24.52 2.92 4.31
N ASN A 278 -24.58 3.84 3.35
CA ASN A 278 -24.50 5.29 3.60
C ASN A 278 -23.28 5.67 4.48
N SER A 279 -22.18 4.91 4.39
CA SER A 279 -21.03 5.05 5.30
C SER A 279 -19.90 5.82 4.62
N HIS A 280 -19.09 6.50 5.42
CA HIS A 280 -18.00 7.35 4.93
C HIS A 280 -16.64 6.83 5.40
N PHE A 281 -15.66 6.86 4.51
CA PHE A 281 -14.31 6.38 4.77
C PHE A 281 -13.29 7.43 4.35
N GLN A 282 -12.50 7.93 5.30
CA GLN A 282 -11.32 8.75 5.02
C GLN A 282 -10.08 7.87 5.17
N LEU A 283 -9.29 7.71 4.10
CA LEU A 283 -8.27 6.65 4.07
C LEU A 283 -7.08 6.89 3.13
N THR A 284 -6.00 6.15 3.37
CA THR A 284 -4.86 5.99 2.44
C THR A 284 -4.71 4.53 2.01
N ASP A 285 -3.53 3.94 2.14
CA ASP A 285 -3.30 2.58 1.69
C ASP A 285 -3.78 1.54 2.71
N ASP A 286 -4.04 0.31 2.23
CA ASP A 286 -4.32 -0.89 3.03
C ASP A 286 -5.47 -0.75 4.06
N ALA A 287 -6.45 0.10 3.75
CA ALA A 287 -7.41 0.63 4.70
C ALA A 287 -8.83 0.05 4.61
N ILE A 288 -9.27 -0.47 3.46
CA ILE A 288 -10.59 -1.08 3.32
C ILE A 288 -10.59 -2.53 3.82
N ALA A 289 -11.74 -2.97 4.34
CA ALA A 289 -11.87 -4.28 4.95
C ALA A 289 -11.53 -5.40 3.96
N GLY A 290 -10.74 -6.38 4.42
CA GLY A 290 -10.48 -7.62 3.70
C GLY A 290 -11.58 -8.66 3.95
N GLY A 291 -11.22 -9.94 3.97
CA GLY A 291 -12.14 -11.01 4.36
C GLY A 291 -12.88 -11.65 3.19
N GLY A 292 -14.14 -12.02 3.40
CA GLY A 292 -14.96 -12.79 2.46
C GLY A 292 -15.71 -11.90 1.47
N ILE A 293 -16.87 -11.38 1.89
CA ILE A 293 -17.78 -10.56 1.07
C ILE A 293 -18.02 -9.22 1.78
N ASN A 294 -17.72 -8.10 1.11
CA ASN A 294 -18.03 -6.77 1.62
C ASN A 294 -18.92 -6.03 0.61
N VAL A 295 -20.06 -5.48 1.07
CA VAL A 295 -20.95 -4.67 0.24
C VAL A 295 -20.94 -3.24 0.77
N TYR A 296 -20.53 -2.31 -0.07
CA TYR A 296 -20.52 -0.87 0.17
C TYR A 296 -21.61 -0.23 -0.71
N ASP A 297 -22.68 0.22 -0.07
CA ASP A 297 -23.92 0.67 -0.70
C ASP A 297 -24.16 2.14 -0.34
N HIS A 298 -24.14 3.02 -1.35
CA HIS A 298 -24.22 4.47 -1.18
C HIS A 298 -23.13 5.03 -0.24
N CYS A 299 -21.93 4.43 -0.26
CA CYS A 299 -20.80 4.87 0.57
C CYS A 299 -19.99 5.98 -0.10
N THR A 300 -19.27 6.76 0.70
CA THR A 300 -18.33 7.78 0.21
C THR A 300 -16.91 7.47 0.69
N PHE A 301 -15.93 7.60 -0.19
CA PHE A 301 -14.52 7.35 0.11
C PHE A 301 -13.67 8.54 -0.28
N ASP A 302 -12.89 9.04 0.68
CA ASP A 302 -11.89 10.08 0.45
C ASP A 302 -10.51 9.42 0.42
N PHE A 303 -9.97 9.26 -0.78
CA PHE A 303 -8.72 8.58 -1.07
C PHE A 303 -7.53 9.53 -1.05
N TYR A 304 -6.77 9.48 0.03
CA TYR A 304 -5.49 10.17 0.18
C TYR A 304 -4.29 9.31 -0.28
N GLY A 305 -4.51 8.02 -0.55
CA GLY A 305 -3.53 7.08 -1.12
C GLY A 305 -4.01 6.47 -2.44
N SER A 306 -3.18 5.62 -3.05
CA SER A 306 -3.46 5.01 -4.36
C SER A 306 -3.72 3.50 -4.30
N HIS A 307 -3.67 2.89 -3.10
CA HIS A 307 -3.83 1.45 -2.90
C HIS A 307 -4.70 1.14 -1.68
N PRO A 308 -6.03 1.35 -1.73
CA PRO A 308 -6.90 1.29 -0.57
C PRO A 308 -6.95 -0.11 0.05
N SER A 309 -6.48 -1.16 -0.64
CA SER A 309 -6.38 -2.52 -0.10
C SER A 309 -5.03 -3.17 -0.38
N TYR A 310 -4.57 -4.01 0.54
CA TYR A 310 -3.49 -4.94 0.22
C TYR A 310 -4.00 -6.10 -0.65
N GLY A 311 -5.01 -6.82 -0.14
CA GLY A 311 -5.47 -8.13 -0.65
C GLY A 311 -6.85 -8.16 -1.31
N GLY A 312 -7.65 -7.09 -1.14
CA GLY A 312 -9.08 -7.09 -1.41
C GLY A 312 -9.86 -8.16 -0.62
N SER A 313 -11.14 -8.30 -0.94
CA SER A 313 -11.98 -9.39 -0.45
C SER A 313 -11.74 -10.66 -1.29
N SER A 314 -11.58 -11.81 -0.61
CA SER A 314 -11.32 -13.12 -1.21
C SER A 314 -12.47 -13.63 -2.09
N VAL A 315 -13.71 -13.27 -1.77
CA VAL A 315 -14.87 -13.55 -2.61
C VAL A 315 -15.17 -12.33 -3.47
N LEU A 316 -15.68 -11.25 -2.89
CA LEU A 316 -15.94 -10.00 -3.62
C LEU A 316 -16.06 -8.81 -2.67
N ALA A 317 -15.66 -7.63 -3.15
CA ALA A 317 -16.03 -6.33 -2.60
C ALA A 317 -16.90 -5.62 -3.64
N ALA A 318 -18.15 -5.33 -3.28
CA ALA A 318 -19.10 -4.65 -4.15
C ALA A 318 -19.28 -3.20 -3.72
N PHE A 319 -19.03 -2.29 -4.65
CA PHE A 319 -19.27 -0.86 -4.52
C PHE A 319 -20.45 -0.50 -5.43
N LEU A 320 -21.55 -0.15 -4.77
CA LEU A 320 -22.86 0.06 -5.37
C LEU A 320 -23.26 1.50 -5.06
N HIS A 321 -23.47 2.32 -6.10
CA HIS A 321 -23.81 3.74 -5.96
C HIS A 321 -22.87 4.55 -5.07
N SER A 322 -21.58 4.18 -5.01
CA SER A 322 -20.62 4.84 -4.14
C SER A 322 -19.93 6.00 -4.83
N THR A 323 -19.45 6.95 -4.03
CA THR A 323 -18.69 8.12 -4.49
C THR A 323 -17.24 8.01 -4.05
N PHE A 324 -16.31 8.24 -4.98
CA PHE A 324 -14.88 8.18 -4.77
C PHE A 324 -14.24 9.55 -5.00
N ASN A 325 -13.68 10.15 -3.96
CA ASN A 325 -13.00 11.45 -4.01
C ASN A 325 -11.48 11.23 -3.94
N PHE A 326 -10.75 11.60 -5.00
CA PHE A 326 -9.29 11.49 -4.99
C PHE A 326 -8.64 12.78 -4.49
N HIS A 327 -7.90 12.67 -3.38
CA HIS A 327 -7.14 13.76 -2.75
C HIS A 327 -5.62 13.56 -2.87
N ASN A 328 -5.19 12.71 -3.81
CA ASN A 328 -3.78 12.41 -4.06
C ASN A 328 -3.42 12.70 -5.52
N ASP A 329 -2.14 13.01 -5.75
CA ASP A 329 -1.62 13.38 -7.07
C ASP A 329 -1.18 12.18 -7.93
N SER A 330 -1.39 10.94 -7.46
CA SER A 330 -0.97 9.77 -8.24
C SER A 330 -1.74 9.73 -9.56
N PRO A 331 -1.09 9.66 -10.73
CA PRO A 331 -1.78 9.55 -12.01
C PRO A 331 -2.52 8.21 -12.15
N VAL A 332 -2.04 7.20 -11.43
CA VAL A 332 -2.59 5.84 -11.46
C VAL A 332 -3.16 5.48 -10.08
N PHE A 333 -4.34 4.88 -10.07
CA PHE A 333 -4.97 4.32 -8.88
C PHE A 333 -5.08 2.80 -9.02
N TRP A 334 -4.79 2.06 -7.96
CA TRP A 334 -4.95 0.61 -7.92
C TRP A 334 -5.95 0.23 -6.83
N TRP A 335 -6.93 -0.61 -7.13
CA TRP A 335 -7.84 -1.12 -6.10
C TRP A 335 -7.13 -1.95 -5.03
N SER A 336 -6.07 -2.66 -5.42
CA SER A 336 -5.23 -3.39 -4.47
C SER A 336 -3.78 -3.57 -4.89
N LYS A 337 -2.93 -3.92 -3.93
CA LYS A 337 -1.55 -4.35 -4.20
C LYS A 337 -1.49 -5.75 -4.81
N SER A 338 -2.35 -6.66 -4.37
CA SER A 338 -2.36 -8.05 -4.82
C SER A 338 -3.68 -8.72 -4.45
N GLY A 339 -4.51 -9.07 -5.41
CA GLY A 339 -5.70 -9.88 -5.15
C GLY A 339 -7.04 -9.16 -5.28
N GLY A 340 -8.07 -9.75 -4.68
CA GLY A 340 -9.42 -9.20 -4.64
C GLY A 340 -10.33 -9.66 -5.79
N GLY A 341 -11.64 -9.55 -5.55
CA GLY A 341 -12.69 -9.55 -6.56
C GLY A 341 -13.50 -8.27 -6.39
N TRP A 342 -13.78 -7.57 -7.49
CA TRP A 342 -14.31 -6.20 -7.45
C TRP A 342 -15.60 -6.13 -8.26
N VAL A 343 -16.64 -5.55 -7.67
CA VAL A 343 -17.88 -5.20 -8.36
C VAL A 343 -18.04 -3.69 -8.26
N MET A 344 -18.10 -3.00 -9.40
CA MET A 344 -18.22 -1.54 -9.49
C MET A 344 -19.47 -1.21 -10.29
N ILE A 345 -20.56 -0.82 -9.62
CA ILE A 345 -21.85 -0.53 -10.26
C ILE A 345 -22.36 0.86 -9.85
N ASP A 346 -22.68 1.68 -10.85
CA ASP A 346 -23.28 3.01 -10.69
C ASP A 346 -22.44 3.99 -9.83
N ASN A 347 -21.12 3.86 -9.81
CA ASN A 347 -20.28 4.71 -8.96
C ASN A 347 -19.86 6.02 -9.64
N GLN A 348 -19.64 7.04 -8.82
CA GLN A 348 -19.12 8.34 -9.22
C GLN A 348 -17.66 8.52 -8.79
N PHE A 349 -16.82 9.03 -9.69
CA PHE A 349 -15.40 9.29 -9.47
C PHE A 349 -15.12 10.79 -9.60
N ASN A 350 -14.62 11.40 -8.53
CA ASN A 350 -14.28 12.81 -8.45
C ASN A 350 -12.75 12.98 -8.45
N GLY A 351 -12.24 13.67 -9.48
CA GLY A 351 -10.80 13.78 -9.75
C GLY A 351 -10.34 12.72 -10.76
N PRO A 352 -10.22 13.04 -12.06
CA PRO A 352 -9.82 12.05 -13.06
C PRO A 352 -8.43 11.49 -12.79
N LYS A 353 -8.27 10.20 -13.08
CA LYS A 353 -6.97 9.50 -13.08
C LYS A 353 -6.62 9.13 -14.51
N GLU A 354 -5.33 9.13 -14.82
CA GLU A 354 -4.85 8.63 -16.13
C GLU A 354 -5.20 7.15 -16.26
N GLU A 355 -5.04 6.37 -15.19
CA GLU A 355 -5.41 4.97 -15.16
C GLU A 355 -6.04 4.55 -13.82
N ILE A 356 -7.10 3.75 -13.91
CA ILE A 356 -7.69 3.01 -12.78
C ILE A 356 -7.37 1.53 -13.02
N ARG A 357 -6.57 0.91 -12.17
CA ARG A 357 -6.09 -0.48 -12.28
C ARG A 357 -6.64 -1.33 -11.15
N TRP A 358 -6.64 -2.65 -11.32
CA TRP A 358 -7.13 -3.56 -10.27
C TRP A 358 -6.03 -3.93 -9.27
N GLU A 359 -4.87 -4.33 -9.79
CA GLU A 359 -3.79 -4.93 -9.01
C GLU A 359 -2.41 -4.45 -9.52
N ASN A 360 -1.37 -4.43 -8.67
CA ASN A 360 -0.01 -4.07 -9.11
C ASN A 360 0.50 -5.05 -10.19
N ILE A 361 0.20 -6.35 -10.01
CA ILE A 361 0.43 -7.39 -11.01
C ILE A 361 -0.93 -7.96 -11.36
N GLN A 362 -1.40 -7.70 -12.58
CA GLN A 362 -2.69 -8.17 -13.01
C GLN A 362 -2.69 -9.69 -13.16
N ARG A 363 -3.54 -10.35 -12.39
CA ARG A 363 -3.81 -11.79 -12.58
C ARG A 363 -4.65 -11.97 -13.84
N PRO A 364 -4.30 -12.87 -14.76
CA PRO A 364 -5.04 -13.02 -16.02
C PRO A 364 -6.41 -13.67 -15.82
N ASP A 365 -6.57 -14.54 -14.82
CA ASP A 365 -7.75 -15.42 -14.70
C ASP A 365 -8.86 -14.89 -13.79
N VAL A 366 -8.68 -13.69 -13.23
CA VAL A 366 -9.71 -13.02 -12.42
C VAL A 366 -10.76 -12.35 -13.31
N LYS A 367 -11.95 -12.16 -12.74
CA LYS A 367 -13.00 -11.32 -13.32
C LYS A 367 -13.47 -10.31 -12.28
N HIS A 368 -13.44 -9.06 -12.69
CA HIS A 368 -14.02 -7.91 -12.00
C HIS A 368 -15.25 -7.47 -12.78
N TYR A 369 -16.31 -7.06 -12.09
CA TYR A 369 -17.60 -6.78 -12.70
C TYR A 369 -17.85 -5.27 -12.69
N VAL A 370 -18.16 -4.68 -13.85
CA VAL A 370 -18.32 -3.24 -13.99
C VAL A 370 -19.62 -2.88 -14.72
N HIS A 371 -20.29 -1.82 -14.27
CA HIS A 371 -21.46 -1.27 -14.95
C HIS A 371 -21.66 0.22 -14.58
N ASN A 372 -21.87 1.08 -15.58
CA ASN A 372 -22.28 2.49 -15.41
C ASN A 372 -21.45 3.31 -14.38
N ASN A 373 -20.12 3.16 -14.38
CA ASN A 373 -19.23 4.00 -13.56
C ASN A 373 -18.82 5.25 -14.32
N ARG A 374 -18.87 6.41 -13.68
CA ARG A 374 -18.63 7.70 -14.35
C ARG A 374 -17.77 8.64 -13.51
N TYR A 375 -16.99 9.46 -14.19
CA TYR A 375 -16.41 10.65 -13.61
C TYR A 375 -17.47 11.73 -13.38
N ALA A 376 -17.16 12.72 -12.54
CA ALA A 376 -18.06 13.83 -12.20
C ALA A 376 -18.61 14.60 -13.42
N ASP A 377 -17.84 14.66 -14.50
CA ASP A 377 -18.20 15.30 -15.78
C ASP A 377 -19.09 14.43 -16.69
N GLY A 378 -19.43 13.22 -16.23
CA GLY A 378 -20.25 12.24 -16.96
C GLY A 378 -19.45 11.23 -17.79
N THR A 379 -18.13 11.41 -17.93
CA THR A 379 -17.25 10.54 -18.72
C THR A 379 -17.22 9.13 -18.14
N PRO A 380 -17.44 8.06 -18.93
CA PRO A 380 -17.33 6.68 -18.44
C PRO A 380 -15.92 6.34 -17.93
N VAL A 381 -15.83 5.63 -16.82
CA VAL A 381 -14.55 5.13 -16.29
C VAL A 381 -14.14 3.86 -17.03
N VAL A 382 -12.91 3.83 -17.52
CA VAL A 382 -12.28 2.63 -18.10
C VAL A 382 -11.38 1.99 -17.06
N PHE A 383 -11.66 0.73 -16.72
CA PHE A 383 -10.87 -0.03 -15.75
C PHE A 383 -9.84 -0.91 -16.45
N ASP A 384 -8.59 -0.74 -16.05
CA ASP A 384 -7.40 -1.46 -16.50
C ASP A 384 -7.34 -1.67 -18.03
N PRO A 385 -7.15 -0.58 -18.81
CA PRO A 385 -7.17 -0.65 -20.28
C PRO A 385 -6.09 -1.57 -20.87
N ARG A 386 -5.09 -1.96 -20.08
CA ARG A 386 -4.00 -2.86 -20.49
C ARG A 386 -4.42 -4.33 -20.44
N PHE A 387 -5.42 -4.66 -19.63
CA PHE A 387 -5.93 -6.02 -19.45
C PHE A 387 -7.47 -6.05 -19.51
N PRO A 388 -8.08 -5.64 -20.62
CA PRO A 388 -9.54 -5.48 -20.71
C PRO A 388 -10.30 -6.79 -20.45
N ASP A 389 -9.69 -7.94 -20.75
CA ASP A 389 -10.29 -9.26 -20.53
C ASP A 389 -10.61 -9.54 -19.06
N VAL A 390 -9.95 -8.90 -18.09
CA VAL A 390 -10.25 -9.11 -16.65
C VAL A 390 -11.44 -8.29 -16.15
N ALA A 391 -11.87 -7.27 -16.89
CA ALA A 391 -13.02 -6.43 -16.55
C ALA A 391 -14.24 -6.85 -17.38
N GLN A 392 -15.15 -7.60 -16.76
CA GLN A 392 -16.43 -7.95 -17.37
C GLN A 392 -17.42 -6.79 -17.23
N THR A 393 -17.75 -6.17 -18.36
CA THR A 393 -18.89 -5.24 -18.42
C THR A 393 -20.19 -6.04 -18.37
N LEU A 394 -21.06 -5.73 -17.39
CA LEU A 394 -22.32 -6.44 -17.19
C LEU A 394 -23.38 -5.98 -18.21
N THR A 395 -24.02 -6.96 -18.84
CA THR A 395 -25.24 -6.80 -19.66
C THR A 395 -26.47 -6.59 -18.79
N ASN A 396 -27.60 -6.18 -19.36
CA ASN A 396 -28.86 -6.05 -18.62
C ASN A 396 -29.29 -7.35 -17.91
N GLU A 397 -28.97 -8.52 -18.48
CA GLU A 397 -29.31 -9.80 -17.84
C GLU A 397 -28.36 -10.13 -16.68
N SER A 398 -27.04 -10.05 -16.91
CA SER A 398 -26.05 -10.30 -15.87
C SER A 398 -26.05 -9.24 -14.76
N LEU A 399 -26.53 -8.03 -15.05
CA LEU A 399 -26.71 -6.97 -14.05
C LEU A 399 -27.73 -7.37 -12.98
N LYS A 400 -28.75 -8.18 -13.30
CA LYS A 400 -29.79 -8.64 -12.34
C LYS A 400 -29.22 -9.40 -11.16
N ILE A 401 -28.00 -9.93 -11.27
CA ILE A 401 -27.26 -10.56 -10.17
C ILE A 401 -27.03 -9.56 -9.03
N PHE A 402 -26.77 -8.30 -9.39
CA PHE A 402 -26.36 -7.22 -8.48
C PHE A 402 -27.37 -6.08 -8.37
N LYS A 403 -28.26 -5.87 -9.36
CA LYS A 403 -29.24 -4.78 -9.41
C LYS A 403 -30.50 -5.19 -10.20
N ILE A 404 -31.68 -5.01 -9.61
CA ILE A 404 -32.99 -5.32 -10.22
C ILE A 404 -33.85 -4.07 -10.21
N GLY A 405 -34.15 -3.53 -11.40
CA GLY A 405 -34.71 -2.18 -11.51
C GLY A 405 -33.70 -1.19 -10.95
N GLU A 406 -34.12 -0.36 -9.99
CA GLU A 406 -33.22 0.58 -9.29
C GLU A 406 -32.65 0.03 -7.97
N GLU A 407 -33.09 -1.14 -7.52
CA GLU A 407 -32.64 -1.70 -6.23
C GLU A 407 -31.45 -2.64 -6.40
N TYR A 408 -30.41 -2.43 -5.60
CA TYR A 408 -29.26 -3.35 -5.53
C TYR A 408 -29.64 -4.66 -4.84
N ASN A 409 -29.27 -5.81 -5.40
CA ASN A 409 -29.59 -7.14 -4.90
C ASN A 409 -28.65 -7.58 -3.76
N VAL A 410 -28.63 -6.80 -2.68
CA VAL A 410 -27.78 -7.03 -1.50
C VAL A 410 -28.12 -8.38 -0.84
N TYR A 411 -29.38 -8.78 -0.85
CA TYR A 411 -29.81 -10.09 -0.36
C TYR A 411 -29.05 -11.25 -1.02
N ASN A 412 -28.97 -11.28 -2.36
CA ASN A 412 -28.26 -12.35 -3.08
C ASN A 412 -26.78 -12.43 -2.66
N LEU A 413 -26.13 -11.28 -2.45
CA LEU A 413 -24.72 -11.21 -2.08
C LEU A 413 -24.44 -11.67 -0.64
N LEU A 414 -25.33 -11.36 0.30
CA LEU A 414 -25.05 -11.52 1.74
C LEU A 414 -25.77 -12.66 2.44
N LYS A 415 -26.87 -13.18 1.87
CA LYS A 415 -27.70 -14.20 2.53
C LYS A 415 -26.92 -15.42 3.03
N GLY A 416 -25.85 -15.81 2.33
CA GLY A 416 -25.13 -17.06 2.61
C GLY A 416 -26.07 -18.27 2.71
N ALA A 417 -25.68 -19.26 3.50
CA ALA A 417 -26.51 -20.43 3.80
C ALA A 417 -27.55 -20.17 4.91
N ASP A 418 -27.43 -19.05 5.64
CA ASP A 418 -28.20 -18.74 6.85
C ASP A 418 -29.27 -17.67 6.65
N GLY A 419 -29.45 -17.17 5.43
CA GLY A 419 -30.46 -16.18 5.08
C GLY A 419 -30.19 -14.77 5.61
N TRP A 420 -28.97 -14.43 6.02
CA TRP A 420 -28.67 -13.11 6.60
C TRP A 420 -29.02 -11.96 5.65
N ASN A 421 -29.99 -11.14 6.03
CA ASN A 421 -30.60 -10.12 5.18
C ASN A 421 -30.62 -8.75 5.87
N PRO A 422 -29.46 -8.07 5.97
CA PRO A 422 -29.40 -6.77 6.64
C PRO A 422 -30.12 -5.67 5.85
N SER A 423 -30.29 -5.82 4.53
CA SER A 423 -31.04 -4.89 3.68
C SER A 423 -32.57 -5.05 3.78
N LYS A 424 -33.06 -6.11 4.43
CA LYS A 424 -34.50 -6.45 4.57
C LYS A 424 -35.23 -6.58 3.23
N GLN A 425 -34.52 -6.93 2.16
CA GLN A 425 -35.08 -7.10 0.83
C GLN A 425 -35.80 -8.45 0.70
N ALA A 426 -36.83 -8.52 -0.14
CA ALA A 426 -37.36 -9.82 -0.56
C ALA A 426 -36.30 -10.60 -1.35
N ALA A 427 -36.33 -11.93 -1.27
CA ALA A 427 -35.45 -12.78 -2.08
C ALA A 427 -35.74 -12.57 -3.57
N ARG A 428 -34.72 -12.18 -4.34
CA ARG A 428 -34.84 -11.92 -5.78
C ARG A 428 -33.57 -12.38 -6.50
N ASN A 429 -33.75 -13.01 -7.66
CA ASN A 429 -32.68 -13.49 -8.54
C ASN A 429 -31.53 -14.16 -7.78
N ASP A 430 -31.87 -15.18 -7.00
CA ASP A 430 -30.95 -15.96 -6.19
C ASP A 430 -30.08 -16.86 -7.08
N THR A 431 -28.86 -16.42 -7.35
CA THR A 431 -27.99 -17.04 -8.38
C THR A 431 -26.51 -16.80 -8.06
N ALA A 432 -25.63 -17.43 -8.84
CA ALA A 432 -24.18 -17.25 -8.70
C ALA A 432 -23.81 -15.79 -8.99
N TYR A 433 -23.11 -15.16 -8.05
CA TYR A 433 -22.54 -13.82 -8.18
C TYR A 433 -21.02 -13.82 -8.37
N LYS A 434 -20.40 -15.00 -8.36
CA LYS A 434 -19.00 -15.21 -8.73
C LYS A 434 -18.86 -16.53 -9.49
N PHE A 435 -18.06 -16.49 -10.55
CA PHE A 435 -17.71 -17.66 -11.34
C PHE A 435 -16.20 -17.68 -11.58
N THR A 436 -15.56 -18.82 -11.32
CA THR A 436 -14.12 -19.02 -11.48
C THR A 436 -13.83 -20.36 -12.16
N LEU A 437 -12.69 -20.44 -12.85
CA LEU A 437 -12.13 -21.71 -13.33
C LEU A 437 -10.80 -21.96 -12.63
N ALA A 438 -10.61 -23.19 -12.14
CA ALA A 438 -9.31 -23.69 -11.70
C ALA A 438 -8.78 -24.69 -12.73
N ALA A 439 -7.50 -24.63 -13.05
CA ALA A 439 -6.83 -25.59 -13.92
C ALA A 439 -5.82 -26.42 -13.12
N SER A 440 -5.87 -27.74 -13.30
CA SER A 440 -4.89 -28.68 -12.76
C SER A 440 -4.36 -29.55 -13.89
N THR A 441 -3.05 -29.49 -14.13
CA THR A 441 -2.39 -30.24 -15.21
C THR A 441 -1.57 -31.38 -14.62
N ALA A 442 -1.78 -32.60 -15.12
CA ALA A 442 -1.00 -33.78 -14.79
C ALA A 442 -0.62 -34.50 -16.09
N ALA A 443 0.69 -34.66 -16.34
CA ALA A 443 1.21 -35.07 -17.64
C ALA A 443 0.63 -34.20 -18.78
N ASN A 444 -0.03 -34.82 -19.77
CA ASN A 444 -0.62 -34.11 -20.92
C ASN A 444 -2.10 -33.76 -20.73
N GLU A 445 -2.72 -34.16 -19.61
CA GLU A 445 -4.12 -33.88 -19.33
C GLU A 445 -4.24 -32.67 -18.40
N THR A 446 -5.13 -31.75 -18.77
CA THR A 446 -5.54 -30.62 -17.94
C THR A 446 -7.01 -30.74 -17.59
N VAL A 447 -7.31 -30.71 -16.30
CA VAL A 447 -8.67 -30.71 -15.77
C VAL A 447 -9.06 -29.29 -15.38
N ILE A 448 -10.10 -28.76 -16.04
CA ILE A 448 -10.71 -27.46 -15.73
C ILE A 448 -11.90 -27.69 -14.81
N THR A 449 -11.84 -27.12 -13.62
CA THR A 449 -12.88 -27.23 -12.59
C THR A 449 -13.60 -25.89 -12.41
N PRO A 450 -14.91 -25.83 -12.67
CA PRO A 450 -15.70 -24.62 -12.42
C PRO A 450 -15.98 -24.45 -10.92
N GLY A 451 -16.06 -23.20 -10.47
CA GLY A 451 -16.43 -22.85 -9.11
C GLY A 451 -17.43 -21.70 -9.08
N PHE A 452 -18.47 -21.83 -8.26
CA PHE A 452 -19.57 -20.87 -8.15
C PHE A 452 -19.67 -20.33 -6.72
N VAL A 453 -20.12 -19.07 -6.58
CA VAL A 453 -20.55 -18.55 -5.28
C VAL A 453 -21.96 -17.97 -5.41
N PRO A 454 -22.97 -18.51 -4.69
CA PRO A 454 -22.86 -19.68 -3.80
C PRO A 454 -22.65 -21.00 -4.58
N ALA A 455 -22.01 -22.00 -3.95
CA ALA A 455 -21.60 -23.23 -4.62
C ALA A 455 -22.77 -24.03 -5.23
N ALA A 456 -23.96 -23.95 -4.64
CA ALA A 456 -25.15 -24.65 -5.11
C ALA A 456 -25.94 -23.89 -6.19
N ALA A 457 -25.48 -22.70 -6.64
CA ALA A 457 -26.23 -21.88 -7.59
C ALA A 457 -26.38 -22.52 -8.98
N TYR A 458 -25.39 -23.32 -9.40
CA TYR A 458 -25.41 -24.04 -10.66
C TYR A 458 -24.83 -25.44 -10.48
N GLY A 459 -25.38 -26.39 -11.23
CA GLY A 459 -24.71 -27.66 -11.49
C GLY A 459 -23.77 -27.55 -12.67
N ASP A 460 -22.74 -28.40 -12.71
CA ASP A 460 -21.63 -28.29 -13.66
C ASP A 460 -22.07 -28.41 -15.14
N ALA A 461 -23.20 -29.06 -15.43
CA ALA A 461 -23.80 -29.14 -16.77
C ALA A 461 -24.28 -27.78 -17.34
N SER A 462 -24.37 -26.76 -16.49
CA SER A 462 -24.76 -25.39 -16.87
C SER A 462 -23.63 -24.62 -17.54
N VAL A 463 -22.39 -25.10 -17.42
CA VAL A 463 -21.20 -24.43 -17.93
C VAL A 463 -21.06 -24.68 -19.43
N ARG A 464 -20.70 -23.63 -20.17
CA ARG A 464 -20.35 -23.72 -21.60
C ARG A 464 -18.90 -23.30 -21.77
N TYR A 465 -18.06 -24.20 -22.27
CA TYR A 465 -16.63 -23.99 -22.45
C TYR A 465 -16.28 -23.62 -23.89
N GLN A 466 -15.25 -22.79 -24.04
CA GLN A 466 -14.61 -22.43 -25.29
C GLN A 466 -13.08 -22.55 -25.12
N TYR A 467 -12.43 -23.26 -26.04
CA TYR A 467 -10.99 -23.49 -26.05
C TYR A 467 -10.50 -23.71 -27.48
N ASP A 468 -9.18 -23.63 -27.69
CA ASP A 468 -8.57 -23.85 -29.00
C ASP A 468 -8.48 -25.35 -29.32
N ALA A 469 -9.36 -25.83 -30.19
CA ALA A 469 -9.39 -27.23 -30.63
C ALA A 469 -8.18 -27.62 -31.53
N SER A 470 -7.39 -26.66 -32.00
CA SER A 470 -6.12 -26.96 -32.69
C SER A 470 -5.05 -27.42 -31.70
N LEU A 471 -5.05 -26.89 -30.48
CA LEU A 471 -4.09 -27.18 -29.42
C LEU A 471 -4.52 -28.32 -28.48
N PHE A 472 -5.83 -28.52 -28.32
CA PHE A 472 -6.38 -29.52 -27.39
C PHE A 472 -7.32 -30.50 -28.08
N SER A 473 -7.31 -31.74 -27.60
CA SER A 473 -8.32 -32.75 -27.89
C SER A 473 -9.19 -32.96 -26.64
N PRO A 474 -10.53 -32.92 -26.74
CA PRO A 474 -11.39 -33.23 -25.59
C PRO A 474 -11.22 -34.70 -25.19
N ALA A 475 -11.00 -34.97 -23.91
CA ALA A 475 -10.89 -36.32 -23.38
C ALA A 475 -12.24 -36.84 -22.86
N ALA A 476 -12.94 -36.01 -22.08
CA ALA A 476 -14.29 -36.23 -21.56
C ALA A 476 -14.82 -34.95 -20.87
N SER A 477 -16.13 -34.87 -20.66
CA SER A 477 -16.74 -33.93 -19.71
C SER A 477 -17.48 -34.75 -18.66
N ASN A 478 -16.89 -34.89 -17.47
CA ASN A 478 -17.47 -35.65 -16.36
C ASN A 478 -17.83 -34.70 -15.24
N ASN A 479 -19.08 -34.72 -14.78
CA ASN A 479 -19.59 -33.81 -13.74
C ASN A 479 -19.19 -32.35 -14.04
N GLY A 480 -19.39 -31.94 -15.30
CA GLY A 480 -19.06 -30.63 -15.90
C GLY A 480 -17.67 -30.04 -15.62
N LYS A 481 -16.71 -30.87 -15.20
CA LYS A 481 -15.28 -30.60 -15.38
C LYS A 481 -14.92 -30.88 -16.83
N LEU A 482 -14.15 -29.98 -17.43
CA LEU A 482 -13.64 -30.17 -18.79
C LEU A 482 -12.25 -30.81 -18.71
N HIS A 483 -12.09 -31.98 -19.33
CA HIS A 483 -10.80 -32.64 -19.47
C HIS A 483 -10.24 -32.36 -20.87
N LEU A 484 -9.07 -31.72 -20.92
CA LEU A 484 -8.36 -31.38 -22.15
C LEU A 484 -7.04 -32.13 -22.21
N ASN A 485 -6.81 -32.87 -23.29
CA ASN A 485 -5.49 -33.41 -23.61
C ASN A 485 -4.77 -32.43 -24.53
N ALA A 486 -3.62 -31.91 -24.10
CA ALA A 486 -2.77 -31.11 -24.95
C ALA A 486 -2.22 -31.98 -26.09
N LYS A 487 -2.27 -31.46 -27.32
CA LYS A 487 -1.63 -32.12 -28.46
C LYS A 487 -0.10 -31.95 -28.40
N PRO A 488 0.69 -32.83 -29.03
CA PRO A 488 2.13 -32.70 -29.11
C PRO A 488 2.58 -31.30 -29.53
N ASN A 489 3.42 -30.66 -28.71
CA ASN A 489 4.00 -29.37 -29.01
C ASN A 489 5.45 -29.55 -29.48
N VAL A 490 5.63 -29.60 -30.80
CA VAL A 490 6.94 -29.77 -31.45
C VAL A 490 7.62 -28.44 -31.79
N SER A 491 7.07 -27.31 -31.33
CA SER A 491 7.57 -25.97 -31.69
C SER A 491 8.88 -25.59 -30.98
N GLY A 492 9.28 -26.35 -29.96
CA GLY A 492 10.39 -25.99 -29.08
C GLY A 492 10.14 -24.72 -28.25
N LYS A 493 8.88 -24.34 -28.02
CA LYS A 493 8.49 -23.17 -27.21
C LYS A 493 7.23 -23.45 -26.41
N ILE A 494 7.03 -22.79 -25.27
CA ILE A 494 5.77 -22.84 -24.53
C ILE A 494 4.68 -22.13 -25.35
N ILE A 495 3.51 -22.76 -25.47
CA ILE A 495 2.32 -22.15 -26.06
C ILE A 495 1.36 -21.80 -24.93
N ASP A 496 1.08 -20.52 -24.74
CA ASP A 496 0.03 -20.04 -23.83
C ASP A 496 -1.32 -20.04 -24.56
N SER A 497 -2.36 -20.60 -23.94
CA SER A 497 -3.74 -20.62 -24.45
C SER A 497 -4.72 -20.39 -23.31
N ALA A 498 -5.94 -19.96 -23.60
CA ALA A 498 -6.99 -19.78 -22.58
C ALA A 498 -8.17 -20.72 -22.80
N VAL A 499 -8.76 -21.19 -21.70
CA VAL A 499 -10.11 -21.78 -21.67
C VAL A 499 -11.04 -20.73 -21.12
N LYS A 500 -12.06 -20.33 -21.88
CA LYS A 500 -13.14 -19.44 -21.42
C LYS A 500 -14.38 -20.27 -21.13
N ALA A 501 -15.16 -19.86 -20.15
CA ALA A 501 -16.44 -20.47 -19.85
C ALA A 501 -17.51 -19.42 -19.54
N SER A 502 -18.77 -19.76 -19.80
CA SER A 502 -19.93 -18.91 -19.50
C SER A 502 -21.05 -19.67 -18.77
N LEU A 503 -21.80 -18.93 -17.95
CA LEU A 503 -23.01 -19.40 -17.24
C LEU A 503 -24.31 -18.84 -17.84
N PRO A 504 -25.48 -19.47 -17.56
CA PRO A 504 -26.77 -18.99 -18.04
C PRO A 504 -27.15 -17.57 -17.57
N ASN A 505 -26.67 -17.14 -16.41
CA ASN A 505 -26.86 -15.76 -15.92
C ASN A 505 -25.88 -14.75 -16.53
N GLY A 506 -25.05 -15.17 -17.49
CA GLY A 506 -24.15 -14.29 -18.24
C GLY A 506 -22.78 -14.04 -17.58
N LEU A 507 -22.48 -14.61 -16.42
CA LEU A 507 -21.11 -14.56 -15.89
C LEU A 507 -20.14 -15.36 -16.76
N VAL A 508 -18.94 -14.84 -16.96
CA VAL A 508 -17.85 -15.55 -17.62
C VAL A 508 -16.67 -15.76 -16.68
N ALA A 509 -15.84 -16.75 -16.97
CA ALA A 509 -14.58 -17.02 -16.29
C ALA A 509 -13.55 -17.54 -17.30
N GLN A 510 -12.26 -17.48 -16.93
CA GLN A 510 -11.20 -18.03 -17.76
C GLN A 510 -10.13 -18.72 -16.92
N ALA A 511 -9.40 -19.64 -17.55
CA ALA A 511 -8.17 -20.22 -17.03
C ALA A 511 -7.10 -20.17 -18.12
N THR A 512 -5.92 -19.66 -17.78
CA THR A 512 -4.75 -19.62 -18.66
C THR A 512 -3.99 -20.94 -18.54
N LEU A 513 -3.74 -21.59 -19.67
CA LEU A 513 -3.04 -22.87 -19.78
C LEU A 513 -1.70 -22.68 -20.49
N ARG A 514 -0.68 -23.43 -20.03
CA ARG A 514 0.64 -23.49 -20.65
C ARG A 514 0.89 -24.88 -21.21
N ILE A 515 1.12 -24.96 -22.51
CA ILE A 515 1.47 -26.21 -23.19
C ILE A 515 2.98 -26.23 -23.38
N TYR A 516 3.64 -27.09 -22.60
CA TYR A 516 5.08 -27.29 -22.71
C TYR A 516 5.44 -28.04 -23.99
N PRO A 517 6.59 -27.75 -24.62
CA PRO A 517 7.07 -28.53 -25.76
C PRO A 517 7.41 -29.97 -25.33
N GLU A 518 7.47 -30.88 -26.29
CA GLU A 518 7.97 -32.23 -26.03
C GLU A 518 9.39 -32.17 -25.47
N ALA A 519 9.69 -33.05 -24.50
CA ALA A 519 11.01 -33.09 -23.88
C ALA A 519 12.07 -33.45 -24.92
N VAL A 520 13.07 -32.59 -25.04
CA VAL A 520 14.26 -32.83 -25.88
C VAL A 520 15.45 -33.18 -25.00
N ALA A 521 16.45 -33.85 -25.59
CA ALA A 521 17.71 -34.13 -24.91
C ALA A 521 18.45 -32.82 -24.55
N ALA A 522 19.40 -32.90 -23.60
CA ALA A 522 20.27 -31.77 -23.29
C ALA A 522 21.12 -31.40 -24.54
N PRO A 523 21.46 -30.10 -24.73
CA PRO A 523 22.21 -29.67 -25.91
C PRO A 523 23.56 -30.37 -26.04
N LEU A 524 23.89 -30.77 -27.27
CA LEU A 524 25.24 -31.23 -27.62
C LEU A 524 26.02 -30.06 -28.22
N VAL A 525 27.25 -29.85 -27.74
CA VAL A 525 28.14 -28.85 -28.33
C VAL A 525 28.66 -29.33 -29.68
N VAL A 526 28.48 -28.51 -30.70
CA VAL A 526 28.95 -28.77 -32.06
C VAL A 526 30.18 -27.91 -32.34
N GLY A 527 31.26 -28.55 -32.81
CA GLY A 527 32.54 -27.89 -33.06
C GLY A 527 33.34 -27.62 -31.77
N THR A 528 34.39 -26.81 -31.91
CA THR A 528 35.28 -26.46 -30.79
C THR A 528 34.89 -25.10 -30.22
N PRO A 529 34.38 -25.02 -28.98
CA PRO A 529 34.05 -23.74 -28.37
C PRO A 529 35.33 -22.95 -28.05
N SER A 530 35.25 -21.61 -28.07
CA SER A 530 36.39 -20.74 -27.83
C SER A 530 35.99 -19.43 -27.14
N ILE A 531 36.97 -18.73 -26.56
CA ILE A 531 36.80 -17.37 -26.03
C ILE A 531 37.64 -16.42 -26.88
N ALA A 532 36.98 -15.43 -27.48
CA ALA A 532 37.64 -14.33 -28.18
C ALA A 532 37.74 -13.12 -27.25
N ILE A 533 38.96 -12.62 -27.03
CA ILE A 533 39.23 -11.43 -26.21
C ILE A 533 39.54 -10.27 -27.14
N GLY A 534 38.88 -9.13 -26.90
CA GLY A 534 39.13 -7.88 -27.60
C GLY A 534 37.95 -6.92 -27.47
N ASN A 535 38.14 -5.65 -27.83
CA ASN A 535 37.09 -4.62 -27.76
C ASN A 535 36.40 -4.58 -26.37
N ASN A 536 37.18 -4.62 -25.30
CA ASN A 536 36.68 -4.55 -23.92
C ASN A 536 35.78 -5.72 -23.50
N THR A 537 35.77 -6.84 -24.24
CA THR A 537 34.87 -7.98 -23.99
C THR A 537 35.60 -9.32 -24.17
N ALA A 538 35.21 -10.34 -23.41
CA ALA A 538 35.49 -11.73 -23.70
C ALA A 538 34.19 -12.41 -24.21
N ALA A 539 34.17 -12.77 -25.50
CA ALA A 539 33.03 -13.36 -26.17
C ALA A 539 33.18 -14.89 -26.23
N LEU A 540 32.27 -15.61 -25.55
CA LEU A 540 32.14 -17.05 -25.61
C LEU A 540 31.47 -17.47 -26.92
N GLN A 541 32.22 -18.19 -27.76
CA GLN A 541 31.73 -18.80 -28.99
C GLN A 541 31.40 -20.27 -28.72
N ILE A 542 30.12 -20.60 -28.74
CA ILE A 542 29.61 -21.96 -28.53
C ILE A 542 28.37 -22.18 -29.39
N VAL A 543 28.32 -23.33 -30.07
CA VAL A 543 27.22 -23.73 -30.97
C VAL A 543 26.65 -25.05 -30.46
N TYR A 544 25.33 -25.19 -30.53
CA TYR A 544 24.63 -26.41 -30.15
C TYR A 544 23.97 -27.08 -31.36
N ASP A 545 23.59 -28.34 -31.21
CA ASP A 545 22.98 -29.20 -32.23
C ASP A 545 21.62 -28.72 -32.75
N HIS A 546 20.88 -27.93 -31.97
CA HIS A 546 19.58 -27.33 -32.33
C HIS A 546 19.60 -25.80 -32.15
N PRO A 547 20.19 -25.05 -33.11
CA PRO A 547 20.32 -23.60 -33.01
C PRO A 547 18.98 -22.84 -33.03
N GLU A 548 17.90 -23.48 -33.46
CA GLU A 548 16.53 -22.95 -33.45
C GLU A 548 15.91 -22.92 -32.05
N PHE A 549 16.46 -23.68 -31.10
CA PHE A 549 15.99 -23.71 -29.71
C PHE A 549 16.60 -22.56 -28.90
N ALA A 550 15.80 -22.01 -27.98
CA ALA A 550 16.25 -20.96 -27.10
C ALA A 550 17.32 -21.48 -26.13
N ASP A 551 18.49 -20.88 -26.18
CA ASP A 551 19.59 -21.19 -25.27
C ASP A 551 19.30 -20.67 -23.85
N GLY A 552 19.14 -21.60 -22.92
CA GLY A 552 18.94 -21.36 -21.49
C GLY A 552 20.13 -21.80 -20.64
N SER A 553 21.33 -21.87 -21.24
CA SER A 553 22.53 -22.37 -20.58
C SER A 553 22.97 -21.47 -19.42
N SER A 554 23.47 -22.09 -18.36
CA SER A 554 24.18 -21.35 -17.30
C SER A 554 25.63 -21.17 -17.70
N VAL A 555 26.15 -19.95 -17.62
CA VAL A 555 27.55 -19.60 -17.88
C VAL A 555 28.09 -18.96 -16.61
N THR A 556 29.16 -19.53 -16.07
CA THR A 556 29.91 -18.97 -14.94
C THR A 556 31.31 -18.62 -15.41
N TRP A 557 31.73 -17.37 -15.21
CA TRP A 557 33.04 -16.88 -15.58
C TRP A 557 33.98 -16.87 -14.39
N PHE A 558 35.20 -17.31 -14.63
CA PHE A 558 36.29 -17.29 -13.65
C PHE A 558 37.51 -16.59 -14.24
N ARG A 559 38.30 -15.96 -13.37
CA ARG A 559 39.66 -15.53 -13.65
C ARG A 559 40.66 -16.41 -12.91
N GLY A 560 41.81 -16.65 -13.54
CA GLY A 560 42.89 -17.47 -12.99
C GLY A 560 44.26 -17.17 -13.59
N ARG A 561 45.29 -17.84 -13.07
CA ARG A 561 46.70 -17.61 -13.46
C ARG A 561 47.16 -18.43 -14.66
N ALA A 562 46.36 -19.41 -15.10
CA ALA A 562 46.62 -20.27 -16.24
C ALA A 562 45.30 -20.65 -16.94
N PRO A 563 45.33 -21.11 -18.21
CA PRO A 563 44.14 -21.63 -18.87
C PRO A 563 43.42 -22.71 -18.06
N GLY A 564 42.12 -22.56 -17.82
CA GLY A 564 41.29 -23.51 -17.07
C GLY A 564 41.33 -23.34 -15.55
N ASP A 565 42.17 -22.42 -15.02
CA ASP A 565 42.15 -22.04 -13.62
C ASP A 565 40.84 -21.30 -13.27
N LYS A 566 40.28 -21.61 -12.10
CA LYS A 566 38.98 -21.14 -11.60
C LYS A 566 39.12 -20.48 -10.22
N ALA A 567 40.20 -19.74 -10.01
CA ALA A 567 40.56 -19.16 -8.73
C ALA A 567 39.53 -18.15 -8.19
N VAL A 568 38.96 -17.30 -9.04
CA VAL A 568 37.97 -16.29 -8.62
C VAL A 568 36.79 -16.25 -9.60
N GLN A 569 35.56 -16.38 -9.08
CA GLN A 569 34.34 -16.33 -9.87
C GLN A 569 33.91 -14.87 -10.10
N VAL A 570 33.91 -14.39 -11.34
CA VAL A 570 33.72 -12.96 -11.65
C VAL A 570 32.35 -12.62 -12.19
N ALA A 571 31.67 -13.57 -12.86
CA ALA A 571 30.33 -13.33 -13.38
C ALA A 571 29.49 -14.61 -13.52
N VAL A 572 28.17 -14.45 -13.55
CA VAL A 572 27.19 -15.54 -13.68
C VAL A 572 26.05 -15.16 -14.64
N SER A 573 25.43 -16.18 -15.25
CA SER A 573 24.13 -16.06 -15.92
C SER A 573 23.02 -15.71 -14.92
N THR A 574 22.02 -14.98 -15.40
CA THR A 574 20.95 -14.43 -14.55
C THR A 574 19.64 -14.42 -15.32
N LEU A 575 18.52 -14.60 -14.63
CA LEU A 575 17.17 -14.65 -15.23
C LEU A 575 17.05 -15.67 -16.38
N GLY A 576 17.76 -16.80 -16.29
CA GLY A 576 17.75 -17.85 -17.30
C GLY A 576 18.39 -17.46 -18.63
N LYS A 577 19.13 -16.34 -18.70
CA LYS A 577 19.81 -15.87 -19.90
C LYS A 577 21.32 -16.16 -19.84
N PRO A 578 21.90 -16.85 -20.83
CA PRO A 578 23.34 -17.16 -20.85
C PRO A 578 24.17 -15.88 -21.00
N TYR A 579 25.12 -15.65 -20.07
CA TYR A 579 26.03 -14.49 -20.16
C TYR A 579 27.24 -14.81 -21.04
N LYS A 580 27.07 -14.72 -22.36
CA LYS A 580 28.12 -15.08 -23.34
C LYS A 580 29.16 -13.99 -23.60
N HIS A 581 28.90 -12.75 -23.20
CA HIS A 581 29.76 -11.60 -23.46
C HIS A 581 30.21 -11.00 -22.13
N TYR A 582 31.33 -11.47 -21.59
CA TYR A 582 31.87 -10.98 -20.34
C TYR A 582 32.59 -9.64 -20.55
N GLN A 583 32.05 -8.59 -19.94
CA GLN A 583 32.64 -7.26 -19.92
C GLN A 583 33.97 -7.28 -19.15
N LEU A 584 35.08 -6.93 -19.81
CA LEU A 584 36.41 -6.89 -19.18
C LEU A 584 36.56 -5.69 -18.24
N SER A 585 37.41 -5.86 -17.23
CA SER A 585 37.78 -4.87 -16.22
C SER A 585 39.29 -4.84 -15.98
N ALA A 586 39.79 -3.83 -15.26
CA ALA A 586 41.22 -3.76 -14.91
C ALA A 586 41.72 -4.97 -14.11
N GLY A 587 40.86 -5.58 -13.28
CA GLY A 587 41.18 -6.77 -12.49
C GLY A 587 41.39 -8.04 -13.31
N ASP A 588 41.04 -8.03 -14.61
CA ASP A 588 41.25 -9.15 -15.51
C ASP A 588 42.64 -9.10 -16.18
N ILE A 589 43.29 -7.94 -16.22
CA ILE A 589 44.59 -7.75 -16.87
C ILE A 589 45.62 -8.73 -16.28
N GLY A 590 46.31 -9.46 -17.16
CA GLY A 590 47.30 -10.47 -16.79
C GLY A 590 46.72 -11.83 -16.38
N HIS A 591 45.39 -12.00 -16.40
CA HIS A 591 44.73 -13.26 -16.04
C HIS A 591 44.14 -13.97 -17.26
N TYR A 592 44.03 -15.29 -17.16
CA TYR A 592 43.26 -16.11 -18.09
C TYR A 592 41.80 -16.16 -17.64
N LEU A 593 40.88 -16.21 -18.61
CA LEU A 593 39.45 -16.35 -18.36
C LEU A 593 39.00 -17.77 -18.65
N THR A 594 38.17 -18.32 -17.76
CA THR A 594 37.55 -19.64 -17.92
C THR A 594 36.04 -19.49 -17.84
N ALA A 595 35.32 -19.85 -18.89
CA ALA A 595 33.87 -20.01 -18.87
C ALA A 595 33.52 -21.47 -18.58
N VAL A 596 32.71 -21.70 -17.55
CA VAL A 596 32.08 -22.99 -17.26
C VAL A 596 30.62 -22.90 -17.67
N ILE A 597 30.26 -23.69 -18.68
CA ILE A 597 28.94 -23.71 -19.27
C ILE A 597 28.25 -24.99 -18.84
N ILE A 598 27.00 -24.89 -18.38
CA ILE A 598 26.09 -26.02 -18.26
C ILE A 598 25.08 -25.88 -19.39
N PRO A 599 25.29 -26.57 -20.53
CA PRO A 599 24.39 -26.50 -21.67
C PRO A 599 22.96 -26.85 -21.28
N LYS A 600 22.02 -25.99 -21.71
CA LYS A 600 20.59 -26.21 -21.51
C LYS A 600 19.81 -25.44 -22.57
N TYR A 601 18.83 -26.09 -23.21
CA TYR A 601 17.74 -25.38 -23.87
C TYR A 601 16.68 -25.02 -22.83
N GLU A 602 15.87 -23.99 -23.08
CA GLU A 602 14.81 -23.55 -22.16
C GLU A 602 13.96 -24.71 -21.58
N PHE A 603 13.75 -25.76 -22.39
CA PHE A 603 12.90 -26.92 -22.11
C PHE A 603 13.63 -28.29 -22.12
N SER A 604 14.96 -28.31 -22.13
CA SER A 604 15.73 -29.55 -21.94
C SER A 604 16.13 -29.73 -20.47
N PRO A 605 16.48 -30.95 -20.02
CA PRO A 605 17.33 -31.07 -18.84
C PRO A 605 18.65 -30.34 -19.08
N ALA A 606 19.29 -29.90 -17.99
CA ALA A 606 20.67 -29.44 -18.05
C ALA A 606 21.58 -30.62 -18.44
N ALA A 607 22.59 -30.36 -19.26
CA ALA A 607 23.61 -31.36 -19.56
C ALA A 607 24.30 -31.82 -18.27
N ALA A 608 24.51 -33.14 -18.15
CA ALA A 608 25.11 -33.74 -16.95
C ALA A 608 26.56 -33.29 -16.73
N SER A 609 27.28 -33.01 -17.82
CA SER A 609 28.69 -32.61 -17.79
C SER A 609 28.83 -31.15 -18.22
N PRO A 610 29.44 -30.29 -17.39
CA PRO A 610 29.77 -28.92 -17.79
C PRO A 610 30.83 -28.91 -18.90
N VAL A 611 30.72 -27.94 -19.79
CA VAL A 611 31.72 -27.63 -20.81
C VAL A 611 32.60 -26.51 -20.28
N GLN A 612 33.93 -26.69 -20.32
CA GLN A 612 34.89 -25.67 -19.87
C GLN A 612 35.63 -25.12 -21.08
N VAL A 613 35.68 -23.79 -21.17
CA VAL A 613 36.35 -23.08 -22.25
C VAL A 613 37.29 -22.07 -21.61
N ALA A 614 38.57 -22.13 -21.94
CA ALA A 614 39.58 -21.21 -21.44
C ALA A 614 40.05 -20.28 -22.56
N SER A 615 40.44 -19.05 -22.21
CA SER A 615 41.09 -18.14 -23.15
C SER A 615 42.47 -18.67 -23.55
N ALA A 616 42.84 -18.47 -24.82
CA ALA A 616 44.14 -18.90 -25.34
C ALA A 616 45.31 -18.06 -24.79
N ALA A 617 45.04 -16.83 -24.38
CA ALA A 617 46.00 -15.90 -23.79
C ALA A 617 45.39 -15.23 -22.54
N ALA A 618 46.27 -14.69 -21.70
CA ALA A 618 45.88 -13.79 -20.63
C ALA A 618 45.40 -12.45 -21.24
N VAL A 619 44.47 -11.78 -20.55
CA VAL A 619 43.95 -10.47 -20.96
C VAL A 619 45.09 -9.45 -20.95
N ALA A 620 45.32 -8.78 -22.08
CA ALA A 620 46.32 -7.72 -22.20
C ALA A 620 45.72 -6.38 -21.77
N ALA A 621 46.59 -5.45 -21.36
CA ALA A 621 46.15 -4.10 -20.98
C ALA A 621 45.41 -3.37 -22.12
N GLY A 622 45.80 -3.62 -23.38
CA GLY A 622 45.14 -3.04 -24.57
C GLY A 622 43.75 -3.62 -24.87
N ASP A 623 43.38 -4.75 -24.26
CA ASP A 623 42.04 -5.33 -24.44
C ASP A 623 40.98 -4.57 -23.64
N VAL A 624 41.38 -3.77 -22.64
CA VAL A 624 40.51 -3.03 -21.73
C VAL A 624 40.48 -1.56 -22.13
N ALA A 625 39.31 -1.07 -22.57
CA ALA A 625 39.19 0.27 -23.15
C ALA A 625 39.27 1.41 -22.11
N GLN A 626 38.97 1.13 -20.84
CA GLN A 626 38.97 2.11 -19.73
C GLN A 626 39.28 1.45 -18.38
N PRO A 627 40.56 1.12 -18.08
CA PRO A 627 40.91 0.43 -16.83
C PRO A 627 40.64 1.25 -15.56
N SER A 628 40.41 2.57 -15.69
CA SER A 628 40.01 3.46 -14.60
C SER A 628 38.50 3.51 -14.36
N VAL A 629 37.68 2.76 -15.11
CA VAL A 629 36.23 2.82 -15.04
C VAL A 629 35.66 1.44 -14.74
N ILE A 630 34.79 1.37 -13.72
CA ILE A 630 33.98 0.19 -13.42
C ILE A 630 32.54 0.53 -13.74
N SER A 631 31.93 -0.20 -14.67
CA SER A 631 30.54 0.04 -15.10
C SER A 631 29.76 -1.27 -15.05
N THR A 632 28.57 -1.24 -14.44
CA THR A 632 27.71 -2.42 -14.35
C THR A 632 26.24 -2.04 -14.22
N ASN A 633 25.36 -2.88 -14.76
CA ASN A 633 23.93 -2.90 -14.42
C ASN A 633 23.62 -3.95 -13.34
N PHE A 634 24.66 -4.54 -12.73
CA PHE A 634 24.61 -5.60 -11.72
C PHE A 634 24.02 -6.94 -12.18
N ALA A 635 23.59 -7.09 -13.43
CA ALA A 635 22.89 -8.28 -13.90
C ALA A 635 23.73 -9.54 -13.68
N ASN A 636 25.02 -9.49 -13.99
CA ASN A 636 25.87 -10.67 -14.07
C ASN A 636 26.99 -10.70 -13.04
N ILE A 637 27.01 -9.79 -12.06
CA ILE A 637 28.08 -9.77 -11.05
C ILE A 637 28.02 -11.02 -10.16
N SER A 638 29.15 -11.38 -9.55
CA SER A 638 29.20 -12.47 -8.58
C SER A 638 30.01 -12.12 -7.34
N TRP A 639 29.54 -12.59 -6.19
CA TRP A 639 30.21 -12.47 -4.89
C TRP A 639 30.45 -13.83 -4.23
N THR A 640 30.24 -14.93 -4.95
CA THR A 640 30.30 -16.28 -4.40
C THR A 640 31.74 -16.65 -4.00
N GLY A 641 31.94 -16.98 -2.73
CA GLY A 641 33.23 -17.41 -2.21
C GLY A 641 34.25 -16.29 -2.05
N HIS A 642 33.85 -15.02 -2.17
CA HIS A 642 34.75 -13.88 -2.03
C HIS A 642 34.96 -13.48 -0.57
N ALA A 643 36.18 -13.09 -0.23
CA ALA A 643 36.51 -12.51 1.08
C ALA A 643 36.22 -10.99 1.10
N LEU A 644 35.96 -10.44 2.30
CA LEU A 644 35.57 -9.03 2.51
C LEU A 644 36.51 -8.01 1.83
N ASN A 645 37.82 -8.28 1.83
CA ASN A 645 38.86 -7.40 1.28
C ASN A 645 39.46 -7.95 -0.02
N GLN A 646 38.77 -8.87 -0.70
CA GLN A 646 39.31 -9.46 -1.91
C GLN A 646 39.38 -8.43 -3.03
N PRO A 647 40.58 -8.18 -3.61
CA PRO A 647 40.73 -7.18 -4.64
C PRO A 647 39.99 -7.57 -5.93
N ASP A 648 39.49 -6.54 -6.61
CA ASP A 648 38.80 -6.57 -7.89
C ASP A 648 37.63 -7.57 -7.94
N ALA A 649 36.94 -7.78 -6.82
CA ALA A 649 35.84 -8.73 -6.69
C ALA A 649 34.70 -8.11 -5.88
N TRP A 650 33.46 -8.48 -6.22
CA TRP A 650 32.29 -8.06 -5.43
C TRP A 650 32.18 -8.90 -4.16
N TYR A 651 31.82 -8.27 -3.05
CA TYR A 651 31.50 -8.94 -1.80
C TYR A 651 30.10 -8.53 -1.35
N ALA A 652 29.31 -9.48 -0.85
CA ALA A 652 28.00 -9.17 -0.30
C ALA A 652 27.70 -9.99 0.96
N ASP A 653 27.12 -9.33 1.94
CA ASP A 653 26.64 -9.92 3.19
C ASP A 653 25.40 -9.19 3.71
N ALA A 654 24.86 -9.67 4.83
CA ALA A 654 23.87 -8.95 5.60
C ALA A 654 24.46 -8.64 6.98
N ILE A 655 24.45 -7.36 7.37
CA ILE A 655 24.91 -6.91 8.68
C ILE A 655 23.90 -5.96 9.31
N LYS A 656 23.88 -5.92 10.64
CA LYS A 656 23.17 -4.90 11.41
C LYS A 656 24.17 -3.83 11.84
N PRO A 657 24.13 -2.63 11.26
CA PRO A 657 24.95 -1.53 11.71
C PRO A 657 24.65 -1.15 13.17
N SER A 658 25.65 -0.67 13.88
CA SER A 658 25.57 -0.37 15.31
C SER A 658 24.68 0.82 15.68
N ASP A 659 24.30 1.69 14.72
CA ASP A 659 23.30 2.74 14.92
C ASP A 659 21.86 2.24 14.93
N ILE A 660 21.63 1.02 14.46
CA ILE A 660 20.26 0.54 14.33
C ILE A 660 19.76 0.04 15.68
N GLU A 661 18.90 0.85 16.32
CA GLU A 661 18.28 0.51 17.61
C GLU A 661 17.24 -0.61 17.51
N GLN A 662 16.56 -0.74 16.36
CA GLN A 662 15.49 -1.74 16.22
C GLN A 662 16.03 -3.16 16.41
N ALA A 663 15.28 -4.01 17.11
CA ALA A 663 15.66 -5.38 17.38
C ALA A 663 15.44 -6.28 16.14
N TRP A 664 16.51 -6.59 15.42
CA TRP A 664 16.57 -7.63 14.38
C TRP A 664 17.98 -8.21 14.31
N ALA A 665 18.11 -9.37 13.66
CA ALA A 665 19.38 -10.05 13.43
C ALA A 665 19.61 -10.23 11.93
N PRO A 666 20.87 -10.14 11.44
CA PRO A 666 21.16 -10.39 10.04
C PRO A 666 20.78 -11.80 9.62
N SER A 667 20.23 -11.94 8.41
CA SER A 667 19.88 -13.23 7.84
C SER A 667 21.08 -13.85 7.11
N GLY A 668 21.21 -15.18 7.13
CA GLY A 668 22.14 -15.91 6.27
C GLY A 668 21.66 -16.05 4.80
N ALA A 669 20.47 -15.56 4.47
CA ALA A 669 19.94 -15.56 3.11
C ALA A 669 20.66 -14.53 2.21
N ALA A 670 20.57 -14.72 0.90
CA ALA A 670 21.22 -13.86 -0.09
C ALA A 670 20.79 -12.39 0.08
N PRO A 671 21.74 -11.43 0.25
CA PRO A 671 21.42 -10.04 0.54
C PRO A 671 20.81 -9.27 -0.62
N TRP A 672 21.13 -9.69 -1.84
CA TRP A 672 20.69 -9.04 -3.07
C TRP A 672 20.15 -10.07 -4.06
N LEU A 673 19.19 -9.65 -4.88
CA LEU A 673 18.59 -10.43 -5.94
C LEU A 673 18.45 -9.56 -7.19
N TYR A 674 19.05 -9.97 -8.30
CA TYR A 674 18.77 -9.32 -9.58
C TYR A 674 17.39 -9.75 -10.09
N ALA A 675 16.51 -8.79 -10.33
CA ALA A 675 15.13 -9.04 -10.71
C ALA A 675 14.58 -7.92 -11.61
N VAL A 676 13.41 -8.17 -12.19
CA VAL A 676 12.54 -7.11 -12.72
C VAL A 676 11.57 -6.73 -11.59
N GLY A 677 11.49 -5.45 -11.27
CA GLY A 677 10.64 -4.92 -10.21
C GLY A 677 9.17 -5.15 -10.54
N ASP A 678 8.42 -5.49 -9.51
CA ASP A 678 7.07 -6.05 -9.61
C ASP A 678 6.06 -5.29 -8.72
N ARG A 679 6.49 -4.15 -8.17
CA ARG A 679 5.73 -3.36 -7.19
C ARG A 679 5.97 -1.87 -7.37
N ASP A 680 4.88 -1.10 -7.25
CA ASP A 680 4.85 0.35 -7.08
C ASP A 680 5.81 1.10 -8.03
N GLY A 681 6.73 1.91 -7.48
CA GLY A 681 7.66 2.73 -8.25
C GLY A 681 8.68 1.95 -9.09
N ALA A 682 8.88 0.66 -8.82
CA ALA A 682 9.88 -0.18 -9.50
C ALA A 682 9.28 -1.11 -10.57
N VAL A 683 7.96 -1.04 -10.86
CA VAL A 683 7.34 -1.94 -11.85
C VAL A 683 8.03 -1.84 -13.20
N GLY A 684 8.53 -2.97 -13.70
CA GLY A 684 9.20 -3.07 -15.00
C GLY A 684 10.68 -2.68 -15.00
N VAL A 685 11.22 -2.18 -13.88
CA VAL A 685 12.62 -1.79 -13.75
C VAL A 685 13.48 -3.03 -13.51
N ALA A 686 14.53 -3.23 -14.32
CA ALA A 686 15.48 -4.32 -14.10
C ALA A 686 16.67 -3.79 -13.27
N GLY A 687 17.09 -4.54 -12.26
CA GLY A 687 18.18 -4.12 -11.40
C GLY A 687 18.42 -5.03 -10.20
N LEU A 688 19.51 -4.77 -9.48
CA LEU A 688 19.87 -5.48 -8.26
C LEU A 688 19.02 -4.97 -7.10
N ARG A 689 18.11 -5.82 -6.63
CA ARG A 689 17.13 -5.48 -5.61
C ARG A 689 17.58 -5.97 -4.23
N THR A 690 17.33 -5.16 -3.21
CA THR A 690 17.50 -5.54 -1.81
C THR A 690 16.62 -6.76 -1.48
N ALA A 691 17.21 -7.83 -0.94
CA ALA A 691 16.51 -9.08 -0.64
C ALA A 691 16.44 -9.41 0.86
N THR A 692 17.42 -8.99 1.65
CA THR A 692 17.40 -9.15 3.13
C THR A 692 17.60 -7.81 3.83
N GLN A 693 17.12 -7.73 5.08
CA GLN A 693 17.41 -6.59 5.94
C GLN A 693 18.90 -6.60 6.32
N GLY A 694 19.57 -5.45 6.21
CA GLY A 694 21.00 -5.35 6.45
C GLY A 694 21.88 -5.62 5.22
N ALA A 695 21.28 -5.80 4.04
CA ALA A 695 22.00 -6.08 2.80
C ALA A 695 23.11 -5.06 2.51
N ARG A 696 24.33 -5.57 2.32
CA ARG A 696 25.52 -4.79 2.01
C ARG A 696 26.20 -5.36 0.78
N LEU A 697 26.68 -4.49 -0.10
CA LEU A 697 27.42 -4.83 -1.32
C LEU A 697 28.67 -3.96 -1.38
N LEU A 698 29.84 -4.56 -1.57
CA LEU A 698 31.13 -3.88 -1.54
C LEU A 698 31.98 -4.30 -2.74
N TYR A 699 32.86 -3.42 -3.19
CA TYR A 699 33.89 -3.71 -4.17
C TYR A 699 35.19 -3.00 -3.79
N GLN A 700 36.32 -3.71 -3.88
CA GLN A 700 37.65 -3.20 -3.53
C GLN A 700 38.57 -3.28 -4.75
N PRO A 701 38.80 -2.19 -5.51
CA PRO A 701 39.72 -2.23 -6.63
C PRO A 701 41.17 -2.34 -6.15
N GLN A 702 42.00 -3.11 -6.85
CA GLN A 702 43.43 -3.16 -6.57
C GLN A 702 44.09 -1.83 -6.96
N GLY A 703 44.95 -1.29 -6.10
CA GLY A 703 45.77 -0.11 -6.41
C GLY A 703 45.54 1.07 -5.46
N ALA A 704 46.11 2.22 -5.83
CA ALA A 704 46.06 3.45 -5.06
C ALA A 704 45.49 4.58 -5.91
N TYR A 705 44.46 5.26 -5.39
CA TYR A 705 43.65 6.21 -6.16
C TYR A 705 43.59 7.56 -5.47
N ALA A 706 43.79 8.64 -6.22
CA ALA A 706 43.62 10.00 -5.73
C ALA A 706 42.14 10.39 -5.78
N ASP A 707 41.66 10.80 -6.96
CA ASP A 707 40.27 11.20 -7.18
C ASP A 707 39.37 9.97 -7.43
N MET A 708 38.10 10.08 -7.04
CA MET A 708 37.09 9.05 -7.24
C MET A 708 35.72 9.68 -7.48
N SER A 709 34.96 9.15 -8.43
CA SER A 709 33.56 9.51 -8.66
C SER A 709 32.72 8.25 -8.79
N LEU A 710 31.55 8.21 -8.15
CA LEU A 710 30.57 7.15 -8.25
C LEU A 710 29.25 7.75 -8.71
N THR A 711 28.67 7.21 -9.78
CA THR A 711 27.32 7.52 -10.26
C THR A 711 26.46 6.28 -10.14
N VAL A 712 25.34 6.36 -9.43
CA VAL A 712 24.36 5.27 -9.31
C VAL A 712 22.98 5.74 -9.71
N ASP A 713 22.33 4.94 -10.54
CA ASP A 713 20.91 5.05 -10.87
C ASP A 713 20.15 4.01 -10.03
N LEU A 714 19.12 4.45 -9.32
CA LEU A 714 18.35 3.61 -8.42
C LEU A 714 16.87 4.00 -8.40
N THR A 715 16.04 3.00 -8.07
CA THR A 715 14.60 3.16 -7.93
C THR A 715 14.12 2.51 -6.63
N PRO A 716 13.63 3.31 -5.66
CA PRO A 716 12.87 2.79 -4.53
C PRO A 716 11.47 2.35 -4.98
N GLU A 717 10.91 1.29 -4.39
CA GLU A 717 9.51 0.92 -4.65
C GLU A 717 8.54 1.98 -4.13
N LYS A 718 8.88 2.69 -3.05
CA LYS A 718 8.09 3.82 -2.55
C LYS A 718 8.19 5.03 -3.49
N ALA A 719 7.06 5.39 -4.10
CA ALA A 719 6.99 6.52 -5.04
C ALA A 719 6.86 7.90 -4.38
N ALA A 720 6.43 8.00 -3.11
CA ALA A 720 6.17 9.29 -2.47
C ALA A 720 7.42 9.94 -1.83
N GLY A 721 8.62 9.40 -2.04
CA GLY A 721 9.88 10.00 -1.58
C GLY A 721 10.32 9.59 -0.17
N GLN A 722 9.54 8.77 0.53
CA GLN A 722 9.86 8.30 1.89
C GLN A 722 10.73 7.05 1.93
N GLY A 723 10.86 6.30 0.82
CA GLY A 723 11.80 5.19 0.63
C GLY A 723 11.56 3.89 1.41
N PHE A 724 11.11 3.98 2.67
CA PHE A 724 11.13 2.88 3.64
C PHE A 724 9.74 2.65 4.25
N GLY A 725 9.49 1.48 4.84
CA GLY A 725 8.17 1.11 5.37
C GLY A 725 7.75 1.92 6.60
N SER A 726 8.69 2.19 7.49
CA SER A 726 8.45 2.88 8.76
C SER A 726 9.50 3.95 9.02
N ALA A 727 9.11 5.03 9.68
CA ALA A 727 10.00 6.14 10.04
C ALA A 727 10.81 5.85 11.31
N THR A 728 11.47 4.69 11.36
CA THR A 728 12.20 4.23 12.54
C THR A 728 13.70 4.53 12.50
N GLY A 729 14.19 5.25 11.48
CA GLY A 729 15.62 5.49 11.27
C GLY A 729 16.31 4.52 10.30
N GLN A 730 15.53 3.76 9.53
CA GLN A 730 16.04 2.92 8.43
C GLN A 730 16.69 3.78 7.34
N TYR A 731 17.72 3.25 6.70
CA TYR A 731 18.50 3.98 5.70
C TYR A 731 19.06 3.12 4.57
N PHE A 732 19.48 3.82 3.52
CA PHE A 732 20.31 3.35 2.43
C PHE A 732 21.55 4.24 2.32
N GLU A 733 22.73 3.66 2.15
CA GLU A 733 23.98 4.40 1.99
C GLU A 733 24.70 4.03 0.70
N VAL A 734 25.40 5.02 0.13
CA VAL A 734 26.34 4.88 -0.98
C VAL A 734 27.73 5.24 -0.49
N TYR A 735 28.69 4.32 -0.59
CA TYR A 735 30.06 4.48 -0.09
C TYR A 735 31.05 4.87 -1.19
N ILE A 736 32.01 5.75 -0.87
CA ILE A 736 33.23 5.99 -1.68
C ILE A 736 34.45 6.05 -0.77
N LYS A 737 35.64 5.78 -1.35
CA LYS A 737 36.93 5.74 -0.64
C LYS A 737 36.85 4.87 0.62
N TRP A 738 36.13 3.75 0.52
CA TRP A 738 35.72 2.92 1.65
C TRP A 738 36.66 1.74 1.89
N ASP A 739 37.15 1.63 3.12
CA ASP A 739 37.86 0.46 3.63
C ASP A 739 36.93 -0.31 4.59
N PRO A 740 36.49 -1.54 4.25
CA PRO A 740 35.59 -2.31 5.08
C PRO A 740 36.28 -2.96 6.27
N ALA A 741 37.61 -3.08 6.29
CA ALA A 741 38.35 -3.62 7.42
C ALA A 741 38.30 -2.66 8.62
N THR A 742 38.57 -1.37 8.37
CA THR A 742 38.50 -0.33 9.41
C THR A 742 37.14 0.36 9.50
N GLN A 743 36.27 0.19 8.49
CA GLN A 743 35.06 1.00 8.32
C GLN A 743 35.40 2.50 8.28
N THR A 744 36.34 2.86 7.41
CA THR A 744 36.79 4.24 7.19
C THR A 744 36.48 4.65 5.75
N GLY A 745 35.94 5.86 5.57
CA GLY A 745 35.58 6.39 4.26
C GLY A 745 34.45 7.40 4.35
N TYR A 746 33.73 7.58 3.25
CA TYR A 746 32.62 8.54 3.18
C TYR A 746 31.35 7.85 2.68
N ALA A 747 30.20 8.35 3.14
CA ALA A 747 28.90 7.85 2.69
C ALA A 747 27.94 8.98 2.35
N LEU A 748 27.07 8.74 1.37
CA LEU A 748 25.84 9.51 1.18
C LEU A 748 24.68 8.68 1.72
N ARG A 749 24.03 9.16 2.78
CA ARG A 749 22.98 8.45 3.51
C ARG A 749 21.60 9.01 3.18
N PHE A 750 20.67 8.14 2.80
CA PHE A 750 19.23 8.39 2.66
C PHE A 750 18.50 7.73 3.82
N GLN A 751 17.88 8.48 4.72
CA GLN A 751 17.32 7.96 5.98
C GLN A 751 15.89 8.46 6.20
N ARG A 752 14.97 7.55 6.59
CA ARG A 752 13.62 7.95 7.00
C ARG A 752 13.53 8.16 8.51
N LEU A 753 13.19 9.38 8.91
CA LEU A 753 13.12 9.82 10.30
C LEU A 753 11.71 10.33 10.63
N SER A 754 11.17 9.98 11.80
CA SER A 754 9.91 10.54 12.31
C SER A 754 10.11 11.87 13.03
N ALA A 755 11.29 12.06 13.60
CA ALA A 755 11.71 13.24 14.34
C ALA A 755 13.18 13.55 14.02
N ASP A 756 13.55 14.81 14.17
CA ASP A 756 14.87 15.34 13.87
C ASP A 756 15.81 15.19 15.08
N PRO A 757 16.75 14.24 15.08
CA PRO A 757 17.68 14.06 16.20
C PRO A 757 18.68 15.22 16.35
N LEU A 758 18.87 16.03 15.30
CA LEU A 758 19.79 17.17 15.30
C LEU A 758 19.11 18.47 15.78
N ASN A 759 17.78 18.47 15.91
CA ASN A 759 16.98 19.64 16.32
C ASN A 759 16.07 19.32 17.51
N GLY A 760 16.63 18.66 18.53
CA GLY A 760 15.94 18.39 19.79
C GLY A 760 14.77 17.40 19.69
N GLY A 761 14.78 16.51 18.70
CA GLY A 761 13.72 15.50 18.53
C GLY A 761 12.40 16.07 18.02
N LYS A 762 12.41 17.24 17.36
CA LYS A 762 11.20 17.82 16.76
C LYS A 762 10.62 16.88 15.69
N PRO A 763 9.30 16.66 15.64
CA PRO A 763 8.68 15.88 14.58
C PRO A 763 9.06 16.41 13.19
N ILE A 764 9.15 15.51 12.21
CA ILE A 764 9.35 15.84 10.79
C ILE A 764 8.02 15.64 10.06
N PRO A 765 7.23 16.71 9.82
CA PRO A 765 5.93 16.62 9.16
C PRO A 765 5.99 15.94 7.78
N SER A 766 7.08 16.18 7.06
CA SER A 766 7.30 15.65 5.72
C SER A 766 7.73 14.18 5.70
N SER A 767 7.89 13.49 6.84
CA SER A 767 8.45 12.11 6.91
C SER A 767 7.62 11.03 6.17
N GLY A 768 6.40 11.35 5.77
CA GLY A 768 5.58 10.54 4.87
C GLY A 768 5.93 10.72 3.38
N ASN A 769 6.68 11.76 3.04
CA ASN A 769 6.96 12.24 1.69
C ASN A 769 8.45 12.61 1.44
N SER A 770 9.34 12.39 2.42
CA SER A 770 10.75 12.75 2.37
C SER A 770 11.65 11.71 3.02
N VAL A 771 12.93 11.78 2.67
CA VAL A 771 14.03 11.24 3.46
C VAL A 771 14.99 12.35 3.81
N ARG A 772 15.73 12.16 4.90
CA ARG A 772 16.94 12.91 5.17
C ARG A 772 18.06 12.40 4.29
N VAL A 773 18.68 13.29 3.53
CA VAL A 773 19.93 13.00 2.84
C VAL A 773 21.06 13.67 3.59
N SER A 774 22.10 12.92 3.96
CA SER A 774 23.24 13.40 4.74
C SER A 774 24.56 12.93 4.12
N MET A 775 25.55 13.82 4.06
CA MET A 775 26.93 13.45 3.78
C MET A 775 27.63 13.04 5.08
N MET A 776 28.24 11.86 5.08
CA MET A 776 28.80 11.21 6.26
C MET A 776 30.31 11.00 6.10
N GLU A 777 31.04 11.13 7.20
CA GLU A 777 32.40 10.59 7.36
C GLU A 777 32.38 9.44 8.35
N TYR A 778 33.15 8.41 8.02
CA TYR A 778 33.45 7.29 8.89
C TYR A 778 34.95 7.23 9.19
N VAL A 779 35.30 7.09 10.47
CA VAL A 779 36.67 6.90 10.95
C VAL A 779 36.66 5.77 11.96
N ASN A 780 37.25 4.62 11.61
CA ASN A 780 37.28 3.43 12.46
C ASN A 780 35.88 2.99 12.96
N GLY A 781 34.87 3.05 12.08
CA GLY A 781 33.47 2.76 12.40
C GLY A 781 32.71 3.86 13.14
N ALA A 782 33.40 4.89 13.65
CA ALA A 782 32.74 6.07 14.20
C ALA A 782 32.22 6.95 13.07
N ARG A 783 30.95 7.34 13.14
CA ARG A 783 30.23 8.07 12.09
C ARG A 783 29.92 9.50 12.51
N ARG A 784 30.10 10.45 11.60
CA ARG A 784 29.69 11.85 11.78
C ARG A 784 29.07 12.42 10.51
N ILE A 785 28.08 13.27 10.67
CA ILE A 785 27.52 14.08 9.56
C ILE A 785 28.47 15.27 9.35
N PHE A 786 28.78 15.60 8.09
CA PHE A 786 29.53 16.83 7.79
C PHE A 786 28.70 18.06 8.20
N PRO A 787 29.30 19.06 8.87
CA PRO A 787 28.58 20.27 9.26
C PRO A 787 27.85 20.92 8.08
N GLY A 788 26.54 21.11 8.21
CA GLY A 788 25.69 21.72 7.17
C GLY A 788 25.38 20.85 5.96
N ALA A 789 25.87 19.60 5.89
CA ALA A 789 25.66 18.72 4.74
C ALA A 789 24.55 17.69 4.99
N TYR A 790 23.37 18.18 5.38
CA TYR A 790 22.15 17.36 5.46
C TYR A 790 20.92 18.18 5.10
N VAL A 791 19.90 17.54 4.52
CA VAL A 791 18.63 18.17 4.16
C VAL A 791 17.50 17.15 4.09
N GLU A 792 16.28 17.55 4.48
CA GLU A 792 15.06 16.80 4.16
C GLU A 792 14.70 17.01 2.69
N SER A 793 14.46 15.94 1.94
CA SER A 793 14.25 16.03 0.50
C SER A 793 13.36 14.93 -0.06
N SER A 794 12.75 15.21 -1.21
CA SER A 794 11.98 14.24 -1.99
C SER A 794 12.81 13.52 -3.06
N VAL A 795 14.14 13.70 -3.15
CA VAL A 795 14.95 13.09 -4.23
C VAL A 795 14.92 11.57 -4.28
N PHE A 796 14.55 10.90 -3.19
CA PHE A 796 14.56 9.44 -3.10
C PHE A 796 13.26 8.83 -3.65
N MET A 797 13.02 9.07 -4.93
CA MET A 797 11.86 8.63 -5.72
C MET A 797 12.31 7.80 -6.93
N PRO A 798 11.40 7.09 -7.63
CA PRO A 798 11.73 6.32 -8.82
C PRO A 798 12.55 7.09 -9.86
N GLY A 799 13.57 6.45 -10.40
CA GLY A 799 14.54 7.09 -11.31
C GLY A 799 15.44 8.12 -10.60
N ALA A 800 15.85 7.86 -9.36
CA ALA A 800 16.83 8.68 -8.66
C ALA A 800 18.24 8.42 -9.21
N ARG A 801 19.02 9.49 -9.36
CA ARG A 801 20.42 9.45 -9.74
C ARG A 801 21.24 10.16 -8.67
N ALA A 802 22.25 9.48 -8.13
CA ALA A 802 23.20 10.04 -7.18
C ALA A 802 24.62 10.01 -7.76
N VAL A 803 25.29 11.15 -7.74
CA VAL A 803 26.71 11.31 -8.08
C VAL A 803 27.46 11.68 -6.80
N PHE A 804 28.39 10.85 -6.36
CA PHE A 804 29.19 11.08 -5.16
C PHE A 804 30.68 11.05 -5.50
N LYS A 805 31.38 12.14 -5.21
CA LYS A 805 32.71 12.42 -5.77
C LYS A 805 33.66 13.01 -4.74
N LEU A 806 34.89 12.53 -4.73
CA LEU A 806 36.04 13.17 -4.10
C LEU A 806 37.05 13.57 -5.18
N ALA A 807 37.33 14.86 -5.30
CA ALA A 807 38.39 15.40 -6.17
C ALA A 807 39.31 16.32 -5.37
N GLY A 808 40.59 15.94 -5.28
CA GLY A 808 41.50 16.55 -4.31
C GLY A 808 40.98 16.37 -2.88
N ASP A 809 40.68 17.47 -2.21
CA ASP A 809 40.10 17.53 -0.87
C ASP A 809 38.58 17.84 -0.88
N ALA A 810 37.98 18.09 -2.05
CA ALA A 810 36.57 18.44 -2.17
C ALA A 810 35.71 17.17 -2.33
N LEU A 811 34.93 16.88 -1.29
CA LEU A 811 33.88 15.87 -1.29
C LEU A 811 32.57 16.53 -1.73
N SER A 812 31.89 15.98 -2.72
CA SER A 812 30.67 16.54 -3.30
C SER A 812 29.65 15.46 -3.61
N ALA A 813 28.37 15.79 -3.43
CA ALA A 813 27.27 14.91 -3.78
C ALA A 813 26.17 15.68 -4.52
N ASP A 814 25.77 15.16 -5.67
CA ASP A 814 24.63 15.65 -6.46
C ASP A 814 23.57 14.55 -6.53
N VAL A 815 22.33 14.87 -6.17
CA VAL A 815 21.22 13.91 -6.26
C VAL A 815 20.04 14.55 -6.95
N VAL A 816 19.49 13.85 -7.93
CA VAL A 816 18.30 14.27 -8.70
C VAL A 816 17.34 13.09 -8.86
N THR A 817 16.09 13.36 -9.21
CA THR A 817 15.11 12.32 -9.56
C THR A 817 14.34 12.71 -10.82
N ALA A 818 14.04 11.72 -11.66
CA ALA A 818 13.19 11.90 -12.83
C ALA A 818 11.70 12.05 -12.46
N SER A 819 11.31 11.62 -11.25
CA SER A 819 9.92 11.69 -10.81
C SER A 819 9.51 13.14 -10.49
N PRO A 820 8.33 13.60 -10.96
CA PRO A 820 7.79 14.89 -10.56
C PRO A 820 7.45 14.89 -9.06
N GLN A 821 7.58 16.05 -8.41
CA GLN A 821 7.16 16.18 -7.02
C GLN A 821 5.64 16.12 -6.89
N THR A 822 5.17 15.53 -5.80
CA THR A 822 3.75 15.58 -5.41
C THR A 822 3.39 16.96 -4.85
N SER A 823 2.10 17.30 -4.83
CA SER A 823 1.59 18.52 -4.22
C SER A 823 1.94 18.59 -2.73
N ALA A 824 1.96 17.46 -2.04
CA ALA A 824 2.40 17.38 -0.65
C ALA A 824 3.88 17.77 -0.50
N GLN A 825 4.76 17.24 -1.36
CA GLN A 825 6.18 17.58 -1.34
C GLN A 825 6.43 19.06 -1.66
N ALA A 826 5.71 19.59 -2.65
CA ALA A 826 5.75 21.01 -3.00
C ALA A 826 5.24 21.89 -1.84
N GLY A 827 4.16 21.50 -1.17
CA GLY A 827 3.61 22.19 0.00
C GLY A 827 4.60 22.25 1.18
N PHE A 828 5.44 21.23 1.35
CA PHE A 828 6.54 21.24 2.32
C PHE A 828 7.80 21.97 1.83
N SER A 829 7.81 22.50 0.60
CA SER A 829 8.98 23.13 -0.03
C SER A 829 10.22 22.22 -0.03
N LEU A 830 10.01 20.91 -0.23
CA LEU A 830 11.11 19.95 -0.27
C LEU A 830 11.96 20.19 -1.52
N PRO A 831 13.30 20.17 -1.42
CA PRO A 831 14.17 20.21 -2.59
C PRO A 831 14.02 18.91 -3.40
N LYS A 832 13.92 19.06 -4.73
CA LYS A 832 13.92 17.95 -5.72
C LYS A 832 15.31 17.61 -6.28
N GLU A 833 16.29 18.40 -5.89
CA GLU A 833 17.70 18.28 -6.28
C GLU A 833 18.53 18.64 -5.04
N ILE A 834 19.63 17.93 -4.82
CA ILE A 834 20.54 18.16 -3.70
C ILE A 834 21.93 18.39 -4.24
N HIS A 835 22.59 19.40 -3.68
CA HIS A 835 24.00 19.70 -3.91
C HIS A 835 24.68 19.87 -2.57
N PHE A 836 25.59 18.96 -2.26
CA PHE A 836 26.45 19.06 -1.08
C PHE A 836 27.90 19.24 -1.50
N GLN A 837 28.63 20.02 -0.71
CA GLN A 837 30.08 20.14 -0.83
C GLN A 837 30.68 20.27 0.58
N ALA A 838 31.75 19.53 0.82
CA ALA A 838 32.55 19.59 2.04
C ALA A 838 34.03 19.43 1.70
N HIS A 839 34.89 19.95 2.56
CA HIS A 839 36.34 19.71 2.48
C HIS A 839 36.74 18.64 3.49
N VAL A 840 37.54 17.68 3.05
CA VAL A 840 38.04 16.59 3.90
C VAL A 840 39.50 16.85 4.25
N ALA A 841 39.89 16.51 5.48
CA ALA A 841 41.26 16.73 5.97
C ALA A 841 42.33 15.90 5.24
N SER A 842 41.93 14.98 4.36
CA SER A 842 42.81 14.00 3.73
C SER A 842 42.72 14.03 2.21
N ALA A 843 43.56 14.89 1.60
CA ALA A 843 44.09 14.69 0.25
C ALA A 843 45.05 13.46 0.15
N ALA A 844 45.11 12.62 1.20
CA ALA A 844 46.02 11.49 1.34
C ALA A 844 45.35 10.11 1.19
N SER A 845 44.01 10.03 1.20
CA SER A 845 43.30 8.75 1.05
C SER A 845 43.59 8.13 -0.32
N THR A 846 44.29 7.00 -0.32
CA THR A 846 44.57 6.20 -1.52
C THR A 846 43.51 5.14 -1.80
N LEU A 847 42.47 5.06 -0.96
CA LEU A 847 41.43 4.05 -1.05
C LEU A 847 40.64 4.19 -2.36
N GLY A 848 40.26 3.05 -2.95
CA GLY A 848 39.38 3.00 -4.12
C GLY A 848 38.06 2.27 -3.87
N GLY A 849 37.85 1.74 -2.67
CA GLY A 849 36.67 0.93 -2.36
C GLY A 849 35.36 1.72 -2.36
N PHE A 850 34.26 1.03 -2.68
CA PHE A 850 32.91 1.58 -2.71
C PHE A 850 31.87 0.49 -2.44
N GLY A 851 30.61 0.90 -2.32
CA GLY A 851 29.53 -0.04 -2.12
C GLY A 851 28.24 0.60 -1.62
N PHE A 852 27.36 -0.24 -1.09
CA PHE A 852 26.03 0.12 -0.62
C PHE A 852 25.68 -0.60 0.67
N GLN A 853 24.88 0.03 1.52
CA GLN A 853 24.29 -0.57 2.71
C GLN A 853 22.81 -0.23 2.79
N PHE A 854 21.98 -1.24 2.99
CA PHE A 854 20.55 -1.10 3.23
C PHE A 854 20.18 -1.66 4.61
N THR A 855 19.38 -0.93 5.39
CA THR A 855 18.93 -1.37 6.73
C THR A 855 17.41 -1.51 6.86
N GLY A 856 16.67 -1.22 5.79
CA GLY A 856 15.22 -1.31 5.76
C GLY A 856 14.68 -2.75 5.73
N THR A 857 13.38 -2.88 6.00
CA THR A 857 12.69 -4.17 5.85
C THR A 857 12.43 -4.45 4.36
N PRO A 858 12.91 -5.57 3.78
CA PRO A 858 12.87 -5.82 2.33
C PRO A 858 11.53 -6.39 1.84
N SER A 859 10.41 -6.07 2.51
CA SER A 859 9.08 -6.49 2.06
C SER A 859 8.68 -5.74 0.78
N ALA A 860 7.80 -6.35 -0.02
CA ALA A 860 7.20 -5.68 -1.17
C ALA A 860 6.65 -4.29 -0.78
N GLY A 861 6.99 -3.27 -1.57
CA GLY A 861 6.68 -1.86 -1.33
C GLY A 861 7.74 -1.10 -0.52
N ASN A 862 8.81 -1.75 -0.05
CA ASN A 862 9.88 -1.14 0.76
C ASN A 862 11.30 -1.42 0.21
N ARG A 863 11.42 -2.08 -0.95
CA ARG A 863 12.71 -2.48 -1.53
C ARG A 863 13.31 -1.35 -2.37
N ILE A 864 14.61 -1.43 -2.59
CA ILE A 864 15.35 -0.53 -3.49
C ILE A 864 15.98 -1.38 -4.60
N GLN A 865 15.97 -0.85 -5.81
CA GLN A 865 16.55 -1.47 -6.99
C GLN A 865 17.69 -0.60 -7.52
N LEU A 866 18.89 -1.18 -7.62
CA LEU A 866 20.05 -0.54 -8.24
C LEU A 866 20.07 -0.91 -9.72
N GLU A 867 19.97 0.09 -10.60
CA GLU A 867 19.77 -0.11 -12.03
C GLU A 867 21.11 -0.08 -12.78
N LYS A 868 21.94 0.90 -12.43
CA LYS A 868 23.23 1.13 -13.07
C LYS A 868 24.20 1.76 -12.10
N LEU A 869 25.47 1.40 -12.26
CA LEU A 869 26.59 1.97 -11.54
C LEU A 869 27.73 2.27 -12.51
N GLU A 870 28.35 3.43 -12.32
CA GLU A 870 29.62 3.78 -12.93
C GLU A 870 30.55 4.38 -11.87
N VAL A 871 31.76 3.87 -11.77
CA VAL A 871 32.80 4.38 -10.87
C VAL A 871 34.03 4.75 -11.68
N VAL A 872 34.49 5.98 -11.55
CA VAL A 872 35.71 6.50 -12.18
C VAL A 872 36.78 6.68 -11.10
N LEU A 873 37.91 6.01 -11.29
CA LEU A 873 39.04 5.97 -10.37
C LEU A 873 40.25 6.63 -11.03
N LYS A 874 40.83 7.66 -10.41
CA LYS A 874 42.05 8.29 -10.92
C LYS A 874 43.27 7.72 -10.19
N PRO A 875 44.15 6.93 -10.85
CA PRO A 875 45.33 6.38 -10.22
C PRO A 875 46.22 7.49 -9.65
N ARG A 876 46.80 7.24 -8.47
CA ARG A 876 47.82 8.12 -7.92
C ARG A 876 49.10 7.95 -8.74
N GLN A 877 49.60 9.03 -9.36
CA GLN A 877 50.90 8.97 -10.04
C GLN A 877 51.96 8.59 -9.01
N ALA A 878 52.73 7.53 -9.29
CA ALA A 878 53.93 7.24 -8.52
C ALA A 878 54.85 8.47 -8.60
N ALA A 879 55.28 8.98 -7.45
CA ALA A 879 56.38 9.94 -7.44
C ALA A 879 57.55 9.28 -8.17
N ARG A 880 57.97 9.85 -9.32
CA ARG A 880 59.21 9.41 -9.96
C ARG A 880 60.33 9.63 -8.92
N PRO A 881 61.20 8.64 -8.70
CA PRO A 881 62.26 8.72 -7.71
C PRO A 881 63.17 9.91 -7.92
#